data_AF-A0A445FP44-F1
#
_entry.id   AF-A0A445FP44-F1
#
_cell.length_a   1.000
_cell.length_b   1.000
_cell.length_c   1.000
_cell.angle_alpha   90.00
_cell.angle_beta   90.00
_cell.angle_gamma   90.00
#
_symmetry.space_group_name_H-M   'P 1'
#
loop_
_entity.id
_entity.type
_entity.pdbx_description
1 polymer ?
#
loop_
_entity_poly.entity_id
_entity_poly.type
_entity_poly.pdbx_seq_one_letter_code
_entity_poly.pdbx_strand_id
1 'polypeptide(L)'
;MAPKKVLLLCGDFMEDYEAMVPFQALQAFGLAVDAVCPGKKSGDVCRTAVHVLAGAQTYSETVGHNFSLNATFDEVDAASYDGLWVPGGRAPEYLAHVPGVVELVTKFVSLGKQIASICHGQLILAAAGVVKGRTCTAFPPVKPVLVAAGAHWVEPDTEAATVVDGDLITAATYEGHPELIRHFVKALGGKISGFDKKILFICGDYMEDYEVKVPFQSLQALGCHVDAVCPSKKAGDTCPTAVHDFEGDQTYSEKPGHTFALTATFDDVDPSGYDALVIPGGRAPEYLALNESVIALVKYFFENKKPVASICHGQQILSAAGVLKGRKCTAYPAVKLNVVLSGATWLEPDPISRCFTDGNLVTGAAWPGHPEFIAQLIALLGIQAMVPFQALQAFGLTVDTVCPGRKAGDVCRTAIHGIHGDQTYSEMIGHKFVLNATFDEVDASSYDVLWVPGGRSPEYLSRVPGVLELVTKFVSLGKLIASTCHGPLILAASGVLKGRKCTGFPSLKPVLVDAGADWVDPDTMTTTVEDGGFITSTTYEGQPEIISLLVKALGGKISGTKKKILFICGDFVEDFQAKVPFQSLQSLGCHVDAICPSKFAGDFCPTAVHDFEGDQTYSEKHGHHFDLTVAFDDVDPSDYDALVIPGGRSPEYLSLMDPVLDLVRHFFLNNKPVGSIGHGQQILAAAGVLKYPDNSFELLAYKGVTANFCVASSPGVFGVHEMITFVTQVYSFPSPFSLSIATEPQNLALLFFWLCGRKCTAYPDVKLHVVLSGATWLEPDPISRCFTDGNLVTGAAWQGLPEFIAQLMALLECLRPELDGQCASAMSVQILVPGKNPTELVPNMV
;
A
#
# COMPACT_ATOMS: atom_id res chain seq x y z
N MET A 1 12.18 4.78 -0.69
CA MET A 1 12.31 6.16 -1.22
C MET A 1 11.20 7.01 -0.61
N ALA A 2 11.28 8.34 -0.66
CA ALA A 2 10.21 9.22 -0.14
C ALA A 2 8.94 9.16 -1.01
N PRO A 3 7.75 9.48 -0.47
CA PRO A 3 6.51 9.55 -1.27
C PRO A 3 6.59 10.67 -2.32
N LYS A 4 5.86 10.51 -3.42
CA LYS A 4 5.75 11.52 -4.49
C LYS A 4 5.09 12.80 -3.97
N LYS A 5 5.62 13.95 -4.38
CA LYS A 5 5.23 15.27 -3.85
C LYS A 5 4.64 16.17 -4.93
N VAL A 6 3.46 16.70 -4.69
CA VAL A 6 2.71 17.59 -5.60
C VAL A 6 2.62 18.98 -4.99
N LEU A 7 2.76 20.01 -5.82
CA LEU A 7 2.48 21.39 -5.43
C LEU A 7 1.10 21.81 -5.97
N LEU A 8 0.24 22.36 -5.11
CA LEU A 8 -1.06 22.93 -5.47
C LEU A 8 -0.97 24.47 -5.45
N LEU A 9 -1.02 25.09 -6.63
CA LEU A 9 -0.91 26.53 -6.81
C LEU A 9 -2.26 27.20 -6.54
N CYS A 10 -2.45 27.70 -5.32
CA CYS A 10 -3.69 28.28 -4.82
C CYS A 10 -3.77 29.80 -5.03
N GLY A 11 -4.98 30.35 -4.92
CA GLY A 11 -5.25 31.78 -4.83
C GLY A 11 -6.64 32.08 -4.27
N ASP A 12 -6.90 33.35 -3.96
CA ASP A 12 -8.23 33.79 -3.51
C ASP A 12 -9.24 33.74 -4.66
N PHE A 13 -10.43 33.22 -4.38
CA PHE A 13 -11.46 32.87 -5.36
C PHE A 13 -10.97 31.90 -6.44
N MET A 14 -10.05 30.99 -6.11
CA MET A 14 -9.96 29.71 -6.83
C MET A 14 -11.26 28.92 -6.65
N GLU A 15 -11.59 28.08 -7.61
CA GLU A 15 -12.82 27.26 -7.54
C GLU A 15 -12.68 26.21 -6.43
N ASP A 16 -13.75 26.02 -5.63
CA ASP A 16 -13.71 25.29 -4.37
C ASP A 16 -13.46 23.79 -4.53
N TYR A 17 -14.14 23.16 -5.50
CA TYR A 17 -13.89 21.76 -5.84
C TYR A 17 -12.54 21.59 -6.53
N GLU A 18 -12.15 22.48 -7.44
CA GLU A 18 -10.89 22.40 -8.20
C GLU A 18 -9.63 22.57 -7.34
N ALA A 19 -9.79 23.07 -6.11
CA ALA A 19 -8.77 23.01 -5.06
C ALA A 19 -8.91 21.77 -4.16
N MET A 20 -10.08 21.53 -3.56
CA MET A 20 -10.22 20.54 -2.49
C MET A 20 -10.24 19.08 -2.98
N VAL A 21 -10.94 18.79 -4.08
CA VAL A 21 -11.00 17.42 -4.64
C VAL A 21 -9.61 16.88 -4.95
N PRO A 22 -8.74 17.56 -5.72
CA PRO A 22 -7.39 17.06 -5.98
C PRO A 22 -6.48 17.10 -4.75
N PHE A 23 -6.62 18.08 -3.85
CA PHE A 23 -5.85 18.13 -2.60
C PHE A 23 -6.04 16.85 -1.78
N GLN A 24 -7.29 16.45 -1.53
CA GLN A 24 -7.60 15.31 -0.68
C GLN A 24 -7.56 13.96 -1.42
N ALA A 25 -7.93 13.91 -2.71
CA ALA A 25 -7.85 12.68 -3.50
C ALA A 25 -6.41 12.19 -3.66
N LEU A 26 -5.46 13.09 -3.97
CA LEU A 26 -4.06 12.71 -4.11
C LEU A 26 -3.45 12.26 -2.78
N GLN A 27 -3.85 12.87 -1.66
CA GLN A 27 -3.49 12.41 -0.32
C GLN A 27 -4.06 11.02 0.00
N ALA A 28 -5.32 10.75 -0.32
CA ALA A 28 -5.94 9.43 -0.18
C ALA A 28 -5.23 8.34 -1.01
N PHE A 29 -4.57 8.73 -2.10
CA PHE A 29 -3.81 7.82 -2.97
C PHE A 29 -2.33 7.69 -2.57
N GLY A 30 -1.92 8.29 -1.44
CA GLY A 30 -0.58 8.18 -0.86
C GLY A 30 0.44 9.22 -1.34
N LEU A 31 0.00 10.31 -1.98
CA LEU A 31 0.88 11.40 -2.39
C LEU A 31 0.93 12.51 -1.32
N ALA A 32 2.09 13.14 -1.16
CA ALA A 32 2.21 14.38 -0.39
C ALA A 32 1.76 15.56 -1.26
N VAL A 33 0.95 16.48 -0.70
CA VAL A 33 0.44 17.66 -1.41
C VAL A 33 0.66 18.92 -0.59
N ASP A 34 1.42 19.86 -1.14
CA ASP A 34 1.69 21.17 -0.53
C ASP A 34 0.90 22.25 -1.28
N ALA A 35 -0.02 22.92 -0.58
CA ALA A 35 -0.84 23.99 -1.09
C ALA A 35 -0.24 25.36 -0.72
N VAL A 36 -0.01 26.20 -1.74
CA VAL A 36 0.70 27.48 -1.62
C VAL A 36 -0.02 28.60 -2.38
N CYS A 37 0.00 29.83 -1.84
CA CYS A 37 -0.48 31.03 -2.54
C CYS A 37 0.59 32.13 -2.43
N PRO A 38 0.94 32.85 -3.52
CA PRO A 38 1.90 33.95 -3.45
C PRO A 38 1.45 35.02 -2.44
N GLY A 39 2.39 35.51 -1.64
CA GLY A 39 2.13 36.48 -0.58
C GLY A 39 1.48 35.90 0.69
N LYS A 40 1.27 34.58 0.78
CA LYS A 40 0.73 33.86 1.94
C LYS A 40 1.68 32.77 2.44
N LYS A 41 1.47 32.31 3.67
CA LYS A 41 2.27 31.33 4.40
C LYS A 41 1.45 30.10 4.77
N SER A 42 2.11 29.03 5.20
CA SER A 42 1.45 27.89 5.84
C SER A 42 0.60 28.37 7.04
N GLY A 43 -0.66 27.93 7.10
CA GLY A 43 -1.67 28.37 8.07
C GLY A 43 -2.52 29.57 7.63
N ASP A 44 -2.14 30.30 6.59
CA ASP A 44 -3.01 31.34 6.00
C ASP A 44 -4.15 30.70 5.19
N VAL A 45 -5.22 31.47 4.99
CA VAL A 45 -6.44 31.05 4.30
C VAL A 45 -6.58 31.70 2.93
N CYS A 46 -6.98 30.93 1.92
CA CYS A 46 -7.59 31.42 0.68
C CYS A 46 -9.11 31.28 0.76
N ARG A 47 -9.84 32.32 0.36
CA ARG A 47 -11.28 32.19 0.08
C ARG A 47 -11.47 31.43 -1.22
N THR A 48 -12.50 30.61 -1.34
CA THR A 48 -12.84 29.94 -2.61
C THR A 48 -14.15 30.46 -3.21
N ALA A 49 -14.38 30.12 -4.47
CA ALA A 49 -15.57 30.43 -5.23
C ALA A 49 -16.31 29.13 -5.61
N VAL A 50 -17.62 29.14 -5.47
CA VAL A 50 -18.53 28.06 -5.90
C VAL A 50 -19.10 28.49 -7.25
N HIS A 51 -18.77 27.79 -8.34
CA HIS A 51 -19.19 28.15 -9.70
C HIS A 51 -20.25 27.19 -10.23
N VAL A 52 -21.49 27.66 -10.42
CA VAL A 52 -22.63 26.80 -10.82
C VAL A 52 -23.20 27.19 -12.17
N LEU A 53 -23.26 26.24 -13.11
CA LEU A 53 -23.81 26.40 -14.46
C LEU A 53 -25.34 26.17 -14.48
N ALA A 54 -26.10 27.06 -13.84
CA ALA A 54 -27.56 26.97 -13.69
C ALA A 54 -28.38 27.38 -14.94
N GLY A 55 -27.91 27.05 -16.15
CA GLY A 55 -28.62 27.33 -17.42
C GLY A 55 -28.67 28.80 -17.86
N ALA A 56 -27.95 29.69 -17.19
CA ALA A 56 -27.69 31.05 -17.65
C ALA A 56 -26.59 31.08 -18.74
N GLN A 57 -26.30 32.26 -19.31
CA GLN A 57 -25.25 32.40 -20.35
C GLN A 57 -23.82 32.11 -19.84
N THR A 58 -23.62 32.10 -18.52
CA THR A 58 -22.37 31.77 -17.82
C THR A 58 -22.72 31.27 -16.41
N TYR A 59 -21.74 30.80 -15.66
CA TYR A 59 -21.92 30.37 -14.27
C TYR A 59 -22.37 31.52 -13.35
N SER A 60 -23.11 31.17 -12.30
CA SER A 60 -23.26 32.02 -11.10
C SER A 60 -22.15 31.71 -10.10
N GLU A 61 -21.77 32.71 -9.29
CA GLU A 61 -20.78 32.53 -8.22
C GLU A 61 -21.37 32.80 -6.83
N THR A 62 -21.05 31.93 -5.87
CA THR A 62 -21.14 32.18 -4.42
C THR A 62 -19.79 31.93 -3.75
N VAL A 63 -19.68 32.24 -2.45
CA VAL A 63 -18.46 31.97 -1.65
C VAL A 63 -18.52 30.55 -1.12
N GLY A 64 -17.44 29.78 -1.33
CA GLY A 64 -17.28 28.43 -0.81
C GLY A 64 -16.67 28.40 0.59
N HIS A 65 -15.88 27.36 0.84
CA HIS A 65 -15.11 27.22 2.08
C HIS A 65 -13.91 28.17 2.17
N ASN A 66 -13.37 28.33 3.37
CA ASN A 66 -12.05 28.88 3.59
C ASN A 66 -10.98 27.78 3.48
N PHE A 67 -10.22 27.78 2.38
CA PHE A 67 -9.16 26.80 2.14
C PHE A 67 -7.88 27.18 2.91
N SER A 68 -7.46 26.36 3.87
CA SER A 68 -6.23 26.56 4.64
C SER A 68 -4.99 26.03 3.90
N LEU A 69 -3.97 26.87 3.73
CA LEU A 69 -2.70 26.50 3.09
C LEU A 69 -1.82 25.72 4.08
N ASN A 70 -1.14 24.67 3.63
CA ASN A 70 -0.22 23.88 4.46
C ASN A 70 1.26 24.15 4.15
N ALA A 71 1.58 24.99 3.16
CA ALA A 71 2.95 25.38 2.80
C ALA A 71 3.08 26.88 2.47
N THR A 72 4.30 27.40 2.48
CA THR A 72 4.62 28.81 2.18
C THR A 72 5.15 28.96 0.76
N PHE A 73 4.57 29.86 -0.04
CA PHE A 73 4.95 30.03 -1.45
C PHE A 73 6.42 30.44 -1.65
N ASP A 74 6.91 31.38 -0.84
CA ASP A 74 8.28 31.90 -0.96
C ASP A 74 9.38 30.87 -0.56
N GLU A 75 8.98 29.72 0.00
CA GLU A 75 9.86 28.64 0.45
C GLU A 75 9.88 27.45 -0.54
N VAL A 76 9.13 27.53 -1.65
CA VAL A 76 8.99 26.46 -2.65
C VAL A 76 10.24 26.33 -3.52
N ASP A 77 10.89 25.17 -3.49
CA ASP A 77 11.75 24.72 -4.58
C ASP A 77 11.03 23.70 -5.48
N ALA A 78 10.67 24.13 -6.69
CA ALA A 78 10.04 23.29 -7.73
C ALA A 78 10.80 21.98 -8.04
N ALA A 79 12.12 21.91 -7.82
CA ALA A 79 12.87 20.66 -8.05
C ALA A 79 12.50 19.55 -7.05
N SER A 80 12.04 19.91 -5.85
CA SER A 80 11.59 18.99 -4.80
C SER A 80 10.18 18.39 -5.01
N TYR A 81 9.49 18.79 -6.07
CA TYR A 81 8.16 18.30 -6.44
C TYR A 81 8.21 17.47 -7.73
N ASP A 82 7.27 16.56 -7.87
CA ASP A 82 7.11 15.68 -9.03
C ASP A 82 6.09 16.20 -10.04
N GLY A 83 5.15 17.01 -9.57
CA GLY A 83 4.18 17.71 -10.40
C GLY A 83 3.53 18.92 -9.73
N LEU A 84 2.82 19.68 -10.55
CA LEU A 84 2.09 20.90 -10.22
C LEU A 84 0.61 20.71 -10.56
N TRP A 85 -0.27 21.17 -9.68
CA TRP A 85 -1.69 21.31 -9.92
C TRP A 85 -2.10 22.78 -9.89
N VAL A 86 -2.86 23.21 -10.90
CA VAL A 86 -3.32 24.60 -11.08
C VAL A 86 -4.85 24.63 -11.18
N PRO A 87 -5.57 24.92 -10.08
CA PRO A 87 -7.02 25.12 -10.07
C PRO A 87 -7.46 26.29 -10.98
N GLY A 88 -8.74 26.30 -11.32
CA GLY A 88 -9.41 27.40 -12.00
C GLY A 88 -10.07 28.37 -11.05
N GLY A 89 -11.32 28.70 -11.31
CA GLY A 89 -12.02 29.84 -10.69
C GLY A 89 -11.47 31.18 -11.18
N ARG A 90 -11.54 32.22 -10.35
CA ARG A 90 -11.01 33.56 -10.68
C ARG A 90 -9.54 33.76 -10.30
N ALA A 91 -8.98 32.94 -9.40
CA ALA A 91 -7.58 33.08 -8.99
C ALA A 91 -6.58 33.15 -10.17
N PRO A 92 -6.70 32.30 -11.23
CA PRO A 92 -5.82 32.35 -12.39
C PRO A 92 -5.75 33.71 -13.10
N GLU A 93 -6.84 34.49 -13.11
CA GLU A 93 -6.89 35.79 -13.79
C GLU A 93 -5.84 36.76 -13.23
N TYR A 94 -5.71 36.83 -11.90
CA TYR A 94 -4.73 37.71 -11.26
C TYR A 94 -3.38 37.01 -11.07
N LEU A 95 -3.36 35.69 -10.80
CA LEU A 95 -2.12 34.93 -10.62
C LEU A 95 -1.26 34.90 -11.91
N ALA A 96 -1.88 34.93 -13.09
CA ALA A 96 -1.21 35.06 -14.38
C ALA A 96 -0.38 36.35 -14.53
N HIS A 97 -0.59 37.35 -13.69
CA HIS A 97 0.17 38.61 -13.65
C HIS A 97 1.22 38.67 -12.54
N VAL A 98 1.35 37.64 -11.69
CA VAL A 98 2.34 37.60 -10.59
C VAL A 98 3.66 37.01 -11.11
N PRO A 99 4.78 37.77 -11.14
CA PRO A 99 6.03 37.29 -11.74
C PRO A 99 6.55 35.98 -11.14
N GLY A 100 6.54 35.84 -9.81
CA GLY A 100 6.98 34.62 -9.14
C GLY A 100 6.12 33.38 -9.47
N VAL A 101 4.84 33.55 -9.83
CA VAL A 101 3.97 32.46 -10.27
C VAL A 101 4.31 32.05 -11.71
N VAL A 102 4.51 33.03 -12.59
CA VAL A 102 4.92 32.80 -13.98
C VAL A 102 6.30 32.12 -14.03
N GLU A 103 7.25 32.57 -13.21
CA GLU A 103 8.57 31.97 -13.05
C GLU A 103 8.48 30.54 -12.50
N LEU A 104 7.63 30.29 -11.49
CA LEU A 104 7.40 28.97 -10.92
C LEU A 104 6.86 27.97 -11.98
N VAL A 105 5.81 28.34 -12.72
CA VAL A 105 5.25 27.52 -13.80
C VAL A 105 6.29 27.24 -14.88
N THR A 106 7.06 28.26 -15.29
CA THR A 106 8.15 28.11 -16.25
C THR A 106 9.25 27.15 -15.73
N LYS A 107 9.53 27.19 -14.42
CA LYS A 107 10.48 26.28 -13.77
C LYS A 107 9.96 24.83 -13.73
N PHE A 108 8.67 24.59 -13.47
CA PHE A 108 8.09 23.24 -13.55
C PHE A 108 8.19 22.65 -14.96
N VAL A 109 7.88 23.43 -16.01
CA VAL A 109 7.99 22.98 -17.41
C VAL A 109 9.44 22.74 -17.83
N SER A 110 10.37 23.64 -17.47
CA SER A 110 11.81 23.43 -17.80
C SER A 110 12.45 22.25 -17.06
N LEU A 111 11.83 21.76 -15.99
CA LEU A 111 12.21 20.55 -15.26
C LEU A 111 11.47 19.28 -15.74
N GLY A 112 10.61 19.35 -16.77
CA GLY A 112 9.82 18.22 -17.29
C GLY A 112 8.83 17.63 -16.27
N LYS A 113 8.42 18.44 -15.28
CA LYS A 113 7.50 18.02 -14.22
C LYS A 113 6.06 18.07 -14.73
N GLN A 114 5.23 17.18 -14.23
CA GLN A 114 3.86 17.04 -14.75
C GLN A 114 2.99 18.20 -14.28
N ILE A 115 2.14 18.74 -15.15
CA ILE A 115 1.24 19.85 -14.83
C ILE A 115 -0.20 19.44 -15.13
N ALA A 116 -1.04 19.41 -14.10
CA ALA A 116 -2.50 19.39 -14.24
C ALA A 116 -3.03 20.82 -14.12
N SER A 117 -3.90 21.24 -15.03
CA SER A 117 -4.54 22.56 -14.98
C SER A 117 -5.99 22.48 -15.45
N ILE A 118 -6.89 23.22 -14.79
CA ILE A 118 -8.32 23.05 -14.97
C ILE A 118 -9.05 24.39 -15.09
N CYS A 119 -10.11 24.39 -15.91
CA CYS A 119 -11.03 25.51 -16.06
C CYS A 119 -10.34 26.82 -16.52
N HIS A 120 -10.03 27.73 -15.60
CA HIS A 120 -9.31 28.97 -15.89
C HIS A 120 -7.79 28.91 -15.60
N GLY A 121 -7.30 27.85 -14.95
CA GLY A 121 -5.88 27.69 -14.56
C GLY A 121 -4.92 27.84 -15.74
N GLN A 122 -5.38 27.44 -16.93
CA GLN A 122 -4.69 27.55 -18.20
C GLN A 122 -4.34 29.00 -18.61
N LEU A 123 -4.97 30.02 -18.00
CA LEU A 123 -4.55 31.43 -18.15
C LEU A 123 -3.12 31.67 -17.65
N ILE A 124 -2.72 31.02 -16.54
CA ILE A 124 -1.36 31.12 -16.01
C ILE A 124 -0.37 30.45 -16.98
N LEU A 125 -0.74 29.31 -17.56
CA LEU A 125 0.06 28.61 -18.55
C LEU A 125 0.25 29.43 -19.84
N ALA A 126 -0.80 30.14 -20.27
CA ALA A 126 -0.74 31.07 -21.40
C ALA A 126 0.19 32.26 -21.09
N ALA A 127 0.11 32.85 -19.89
CA ALA A 127 0.97 33.95 -19.46
C ALA A 127 2.45 33.54 -19.33
N ALA A 128 2.72 32.30 -18.90
CA ALA A 128 4.06 31.71 -18.90
C ALA A 128 4.57 31.32 -20.31
N GLY A 129 3.73 31.41 -21.34
CA GLY A 129 4.10 31.07 -22.72
C GLY A 129 4.35 29.58 -22.96
N VAL A 130 4.02 28.72 -22.00
CA VAL A 130 4.35 27.28 -22.02
C VAL A 130 3.37 26.42 -22.84
N VAL A 131 2.26 27.01 -23.29
CA VAL A 131 1.23 26.33 -24.11
C VAL A 131 1.50 26.38 -25.62
N LYS A 132 2.57 27.05 -26.07
CA LYS A 132 2.85 27.24 -27.50
C LYS A 132 3.16 25.90 -28.19
N GLY A 133 2.35 25.53 -29.17
CA GLY A 133 2.43 24.24 -29.87
C GLY A 133 1.92 23.05 -29.05
N ARG A 134 1.34 23.30 -27.86
CA ARG A 134 0.79 22.26 -26.98
C ARG A 134 -0.69 22.05 -27.27
N THR A 135 -1.17 20.83 -27.13
CA THR A 135 -2.60 20.51 -27.32
C THR A 135 -3.31 20.56 -25.97
N CYS A 136 -4.35 21.40 -25.84
CA CYS A 136 -5.04 21.57 -24.57
C CYS A 136 -6.51 21.99 -24.74
N THR A 137 -7.29 21.73 -23.69
CA THR A 137 -8.63 22.29 -23.48
C THR A 137 -8.65 23.17 -22.22
N ALA A 138 -9.75 23.89 -22.00
CA ALA A 138 -9.99 24.73 -20.84
C ALA A 138 -11.48 25.09 -20.75
N PHE A 139 -11.88 25.90 -19.79
CA PHE A 139 -13.22 26.49 -19.80
C PHE A 139 -13.40 27.31 -21.10
N PRO A 140 -14.52 27.18 -21.86
CA PRO A 140 -14.57 27.67 -23.24
C PRO A 140 -14.21 29.16 -23.47
N PRO A 141 -14.57 30.11 -22.59
CA PRO A 141 -14.11 31.51 -22.66
C PRO A 141 -12.59 31.73 -22.64
N VAL A 142 -11.79 30.76 -22.17
CA VAL A 142 -10.31 30.83 -22.13
C VAL A 142 -9.68 30.58 -23.51
N LYS A 143 -10.42 29.95 -24.43
CA LYS A 143 -10.01 29.62 -25.81
C LYS A 143 -9.27 30.74 -26.55
N PRO A 144 -9.73 32.01 -26.59
CA PRO A 144 -9.07 33.05 -27.38
C PRO A 144 -7.65 33.34 -26.88
N VAL A 145 -7.42 33.26 -25.56
CA VAL A 145 -6.12 33.49 -24.93
C VAL A 145 -5.16 32.34 -25.26
N LEU A 146 -5.63 31.09 -25.17
CA LEU A 146 -4.81 29.91 -25.50
C LEU A 146 -4.42 29.85 -26.97
N VAL A 147 -5.36 30.13 -27.88
CA VAL A 147 -5.08 30.21 -29.32
C VAL A 147 -4.09 31.35 -29.62
N ALA A 148 -4.22 32.52 -28.97
CA ALA A 148 -3.29 33.63 -29.12
C ALA A 148 -1.88 33.32 -28.56
N ALA A 149 -1.79 32.52 -27.49
CA ALA A 149 -0.53 31.98 -26.97
C ALA A 149 0.08 30.86 -27.84
N GLY A 150 -0.63 30.43 -28.89
CA GLY A 150 -0.18 29.45 -29.88
C GLY A 150 -0.49 28.00 -29.54
N ALA A 151 -1.46 27.73 -28.67
CA ALA A 151 -1.92 26.38 -28.35
C ALA A 151 -2.77 25.76 -29.47
N HIS A 152 -2.69 24.44 -29.60
CA HIS A 152 -3.61 23.63 -30.38
C HIS A 152 -4.87 23.36 -29.54
N TRP A 153 -5.83 24.27 -29.66
CA TRP A 153 -7.08 24.24 -28.91
C TRP A 153 -7.95 23.02 -29.26
N VAL A 154 -8.42 22.32 -28.22
CA VAL A 154 -9.45 21.29 -28.29
C VAL A 154 -10.74 21.84 -27.67
N GLU A 155 -11.80 21.92 -28.48
CA GLU A 155 -13.13 22.29 -27.99
C GLU A 155 -13.64 21.23 -27.01
N PRO A 156 -14.06 21.57 -25.79
CA PRO A 156 -14.69 20.61 -24.90
C PRO A 156 -16.08 20.25 -25.44
N ASP A 157 -16.28 18.97 -25.73
CA ASP A 157 -17.55 18.39 -26.17
C ASP A 157 -18.53 18.17 -25.00
N THR A 158 -17.99 18.06 -23.79
CA THR A 158 -18.69 17.89 -22.51
C THR A 158 -17.99 18.69 -21.41
N GLU A 159 -18.67 18.98 -20.31
CA GLU A 159 -18.06 19.66 -19.15
C GLU A 159 -16.94 18.82 -18.50
N ALA A 160 -16.96 17.50 -18.68
CA ALA A 160 -15.93 16.57 -18.20
C ALA A 160 -14.70 16.44 -19.12
N ALA A 161 -14.69 17.12 -20.26
CA ALA A 161 -13.63 16.98 -21.27
C ALA A 161 -12.23 17.23 -20.69
N THR A 162 -11.34 16.26 -20.92
CA THR A 162 -9.95 16.23 -20.45
C THR A 162 -9.02 15.93 -21.63
N VAL A 163 -7.88 16.64 -21.71
CA VAL A 163 -6.87 16.52 -22.77
C VAL A 163 -5.49 16.32 -22.16
N VAL A 164 -4.77 15.31 -22.66
CA VAL A 164 -3.38 14.99 -22.29
C VAL A 164 -2.48 15.27 -23.48
N ASP A 165 -1.46 16.08 -23.29
CA ASP A 165 -0.37 16.31 -24.24
C ASP A 165 0.95 16.27 -23.48
N GLY A 166 1.69 15.15 -23.57
CA GLY A 166 2.97 14.99 -22.88
C GLY A 166 2.87 15.17 -21.36
N ASP A 167 3.62 16.14 -20.82
CA ASP A 167 3.64 16.52 -19.42
C ASP A 167 2.49 17.47 -18.98
N LEU A 168 1.66 17.93 -19.92
CA LEU A 168 0.55 18.83 -19.69
C LEU A 168 -0.79 18.08 -19.77
N ILE A 169 -1.60 18.20 -18.72
CA ILE A 169 -2.94 17.63 -18.65
C ILE A 169 -3.90 18.76 -18.32
N THR A 170 -4.97 18.86 -19.11
CA THR A 170 -5.94 19.96 -19.00
C THR A 170 -7.37 19.48 -18.98
N ALA A 171 -8.24 20.13 -18.21
CA ALA A 171 -9.67 19.85 -18.20
C ALA A 171 -10.53 21.12 -18.26
N ALA A 172 -11.77 20.98 -18.71
CA ALA A 172 -12.69 22.09 -18.94
C ALA A 172 -13.39 22.60 -17.67
N THR A 173 -13.84 21.72 -16.77
CA THR A 173 -14.48 22.04 -15.48
C THR A 173 -14.17 20.96 -14.43
N TYR A 174 -14.59 21.17 -13.18
CA TYR A 174 -14.53 20.15 -12.12
C TYR A 174 -15.25 18.83 -12.44
N GLU A 175 -16.16 18.75 -13.41
CA GLU A 175 -16.72 17.44 -13.83
C GLU A 175 -15.66 16.54 -14.49
N GLY A 176 -14.56 17.12 -14.98
CA GLY A 176 -13.41 16.40 -15.51
C GLY A 176 -12.48 15.82 -14.43
N HIS A 177 -12.68 16.12 -13.14
CA HIS A 177 -11.80 15.65 -12.06
C HIS A 177 -11.50 14.14 -12.08
N PRO A 178 -12.46 13.23 -12.29
CA PRO A 178 -12.15 11.80 -12.31
C PRO A 178 -11.12 11.42 -13.37
N GLU A 179 -11.19 12.04 -14.55
CA GLU A 179 -10.24 11.78 -15.63
C GLU A 179 -8.94 12.55 -15.42
N LEU A 180 -9.01 13.84 -15.09
CA LEU A 180 -7.85 14.70 -14.81
C LEU A 180 -6.96 14.12 -13.69
N ILE A 181 -7.55 13.73 -12.55
CA ILE A 181 -6.82 13.12 -11.42
C ILE A 181 -6.24 11.78 -11.85
N ARG A 182 -7.00 10.92 -12.54
CA ARG A 182 -6.52 9.62 -13.03
C ARG A 182 -5.36 9.77 -14.01
N HIS A 183 -5.42 10.75 -14.91
CA HIS A 183 -4.35 11.07 -15.84
C HIS A 183 -3.13 11.66 -15.11
N PHE A 184 -3.33 12.56 -14.14
CA PHE A 184 -2.24 13.17 -13.38
C PHE A 184 -1.53 12.15 -12.49
N VAL A 185 -2.27 11.30 -11.78
CA VAL A 185 -1.72 10.14 -11.06
C VAL A 185 -0.95 9.25 -12.05
N LYS A 186 -1.51 8.90 -13.21
CA LYS A 186 -0.82 8.11 -14.25
C LYS A 186 0.42 8.80 -14.83
N ALA A 187 0.50 10.13 -14.82
CA ALA A 187 1.61 10.90 -15.39
C ALA A 187 2.74 11.15 -14.37
N LEU A 188 2.38 11.31 -13.09
CA LEU A 188 3.30 11.10 -11.98
C LEU A 188 3.83 9.66 -12.02
N GLY A 189 2.94 8.73 -12.40
CA GLY A 189 3.19 7.38 -12.92
C GLY A 189 2.26 6.32 -12.29
N GLY A 190 1.57 6.62 -11.19
CA GLY A 190 0.70 5.73 -10.43
C GLY A 190 -0.27 4.86 -11.25
N LYS A 191 -0.31 3.56 -10.93
CA LYS A 191 -1.25 2.54 -11.40
C LYS A 191 -2.11 2.03 -10.24
N ILE A 192 -3.23 2.71 -10.00
CA ILE A 192 -4.34 2.30 -9.12
C ILE A 192 -4.70 0.81 -9.34
N SER A 193 -5.02 0.04 -8.29
CA SER A 193 -5.47 -1.38 -8.31
C SER A 193 -6.99 -1.55 -8.12
N GLY A 194 -7.51 -2.78 -8.29
CA GLY A 194 -8.84 -3.22 -7.82
C GLY A 194 -10.12 -2.46 -8.22
N PHE A 195 -10.05 -1.45 -9.10
CA PHE A 195 -11.14 -0.50 -9.37
C PHE A 195 -12.50 -1.05 -9.81
N ASP A 196 -12.63 -2.35 -10.10
CA ASP A 196 -13.86 -2.91 -10.67
C ASP A 196 -14.86 -3.16 -9.54
N LYS A 197 -15.40 -2.05 -9.05
CA LYS A 197 -16.21 -1.93 -7.83
C LYS A 197 -17.34 -0.95 -8.13
N LYS A 198 -18.56 -1.33 -7.76
CA LYS A 198 -19.76 -0.50 -7.88
C LYS A 198 -20.14 0.05 -6.51
N ILE A 199 -20.15 1.36 -6.36
CA ILE A 199 -20.33 2.03 -5.05
C ILE A 199 -21.59 2.88 -5.11
N LEU A 200 -22.44 2.77 -4.08
CA LEU A 200 -23.67 3.54 -3.95
C LEU A 200 -23.47 4.71 -2.98
N PHE A 201 -23.95 5.90 -3.32
CA PHE A 201 -24.04 7.06 -2.44
C PHE A 201 -25.50 7.34 -2.10
N ILE A 202 -25.82 7.36 -0.80
CA ILE A 202 -27.12 7.86 -0.32
C ILE A 202 -27.00 9.37 -0.13
N CYS A 203 -27.54 10.12 -1.09
CA CYS A 203 -27.52 11.58 -1.17
C CYS A 203 -28.84 12.19 -0.69
N GLY A 204 -28.80 13.50 -0.44
CA GLY A 204 -29.99 14.30 -0.20
C GLY A 204 -29.72 15.80 -0.29
N ASP A 205 -30.79 16.57 -0.36
CA ASP A 205 -30.76 18.03 -0.30
C ASP A 205 -30.11 18.50 1.00
N TYR A 206 -29.18 19.46 0.88
CA TYR A 206 -28.31 20.00 1.92
C TYR A 206 -27.37 18.96 2.58
N MET A 207 -26.95 17.93 1.85
CA MET A 207 -25.72 17.22 2.19
C MET A 207 -24.50 18.16 2.07
N GLU A 208 -23.43 17.86 2.81
CA GLU A 208 -22.23 18.72 2.80
C GLU A 208 -21.53 18.65 1.42
N ASP A 209 -21.09 19.81 0.92
CA ASP A 209 -20.65 20.00 -0.46
C ASP A 209 -19.36 19.23 -0.80
N TYR A 210 -18.36 19.27 0.08
CA TYR A 210 -17.16 18.45 -0.07
C TYR A 210 -17.44 16.98 0.25
N GLU A 211 -18.22 16.67 1.28
CA GLU A 211 -18.45 15.28 1.73
C GLU A 211 -19.23 14.44 0.72
N VAL A 212 -19.97 15.06 -0.20
CA VAL A 212 -20.44 14.37 -1.40
C VAL A 212 -19.38 14.36 -2.51
N LYS A 213 -18.85 15.51 -2.94
CA LYS A 213 -18.08 15.60 -4.20
C LYS A 213 -16.69 14.97 -4.10
N VAL A 214 -15.97 15.18 -2.99
CA VAL A 214 -14.59 14.69 -2.83
C VAL A 214 -14.55 13.15 -2.81
N PRO A 215 -15.32 12.43 -1.97
CA PRO A 215 -15.32 10.97 -2.02
C PRO A 215 -15.85 10.42 -3.34
N PHE A 216 -16.92 11.01 -3.89
CA PHE A 216 -17.52 10.58 -5.15
C PHE A 216 -16.52 10.65 -6.32
N GLN A 217 -15.91 11.82 -6.56
CA GLN A 217 -14.96 12.00 -7.66
C GLN A 217 -13.63 11.28 -7.41
N SER A 218 -13.20 11.09 -6.16
CA SER A 218 -12.01 10.28 -5.85
C SER A 218 -12.20 8.81 -6.21
N LEU A 219 -13.34 8.22 -5.86
CA LEU A 219 -13.67 6.85 -6.21
C LEU A 219 -13.83 6.67 -7.73
N GLN A 220 -14.44 7.65 -8.42
CA GLN A 220 -14.46 7.67 -9.89
C GLN A 220 -13.05 7.81 -10.49
N ALA A 221 -12.16 8.62 -9.90
CA ALA A 221 -10.78 8.77 -10.37
C ALA A 221 -10.01 7.44 -10.28
N LEU A 222 -10.22 6.68 -9.20
CA LEU A 222 -9.68 5.33 -9.06
C LEU A 222 -10.16 4.37 -10.17
N GLY A 223 -11.34 4.65 -10.75
CA GLY A 223 -11.96 3.88 -11.82
C GLY A 223 -13.18 3.07 -11.38
N CYS A 224 -13.67 3.29 -10.15
CA CYS A 224 -14.89 2.67 -9.66
C CYS A 224 -16.12 3.23 -10.38
N HIS A 225 -17.15 2.40 -10.57
CA HIS A 225 -18.47 2.89 -10.94
C HIS A 225 -19.14 3.44 -9.67
N VAL A 226 -19.63 4.68 -9.70
CA VAL A 226 -20.23 5.32 -8.53
C VAL A 226 -21.61 5.87 -8.90
N ASP A 227 -22.65 5.33 -8.26
CA ASP A 227 -24.02 5.81 -8.39
C ASP A 227 -24.43 6.65 -7.18
N ALA A 228 -25.07 7.79 -7.41
CA ALA A 228 -25.62 8.65 -6.37
C ALA A 228 -27.14 8.73 -6.51
N VAL A 229 -27.84 8.49 -5.40
CA VAL A 229 -29.31 8.39 -5.34
C VAL A 229 -29.88 9.18 -4.18
N CYS A 230 -31.07 9.77 -4.36
CA CYS A 230 -31.85 10.42 -3.31
C CYS A 230 -33.29 9.92 -3.38
N PRO A 231 -33.94 9.56 -2.25
CA PRO A 231 -35.34 9.14 -2.25
C PRO A 231 -36.26 10.14 -2.95
N SER A 232 -37.23 9.64 -3.71
CA SER A 232 -38.16 10.45 -4.53
C SER A 232 -37.52 11.27 -5.67
N LYS A 233 -36.23 11.05 -6.00
CA LYS A 233 -35.54 11.66 -7.14
C LYS A 233 -34.98 10.61 -8.11
N LYS A 234 -34.73 11.03 -9.34
CA LYS A 234 -34.30 10.21 -10.49
C LYS A 234 -32.90 10.59 -10.96
N ALA A 235 -32.31 9.73 -11.79
CA ALA A 235 -31.09 10.08 -12.53
C ALA A 235 -31.31 11.38 -13.34
N GLY A 236 -30.39 12.34 -13.21
CA GLY A 236 -30.47 13.66 -13.82
C GLY A 236 -31.17 14.75 -12.97
N ASP A 237 -31.89 14.39 -11.90
CA ASP A 237 -32.32 15.37 -10.90
C ASP A 237 -31.13 15.86 -10.07
N THR A 238 -31.25 17.03 -9.43
CA THR A 238 -30.19 17.62 -8.60
C THR A 238 -30.58 17.75 -7.13
N CYS A 239 -29.57 17.76 -6.27
CA CYS A 239 -29.64 18.12 -4.85
C CYS A 239 -28.82 19.41 -4.63
N PRO A 240 -29.35 20.45 -3.97
CA PRO A 240 -28.50 21.52 -3.43
C PRO A 240 -27.61 20.96 -2.31
N THR A 241 -26.40 21.50 -2.15
CA THR A 241 -25.51 21.16 -1.04
C THR A 241 -25.37 22.32 -0.04
N ALA A 242 -24.77 22.03 1.11
CA ALA A 242 -24.43 22.99 2.14
C ALA A 242 -22.90 23.04 2.31
N VAL A 243 -22.32 24.24 2.32
CA VAL A 243 -20.93 24.53 2.71
C VAL A 243 -20.91 24.71 4.22
N HIS A 244 -20.17 23.84 4.94
CA HIS A 244 -20.05 23.88 6.41
C HIS A 244 -18.64 24.28 6.86
N ASP A 245 -18.49 25.52 7.34
CA ASP A 245 -17.18 26.12 7.64
C ASP A 245 -17.16 26.94 8.94
N PHE A 246 -16.02 26.94 9.65
CA PHE A 246 -15.83 27.57 10.95
C PHE A 246 -15.24 28.99 10.84
N GLU A 247 -16.10 30.00 10.98
CA GLU A 247 -15.72 31.42 10.79
C GLU A 247 -15.50 32.20 12.11
N GLY A 248 -15.30 31.48 13.23
CA GLY A 248 -14.99 32.03 14.56
C GLY A 248 -16.11 31.89 15.60
N ASP A 249 -17.29 31.41 15.20
CA ASP A 249 -18.42 31.13 16.09
C ASP A 249 -18.29 29.76 16.82
N GLN A 250 -19.24 29.48 17.73
CA GLN A 250 -19.27 28.24 18.53
C GLN A 250 -19.57 26.97 17.71
N THR A 251 -20.08 27.13 16.49
CA THR A 251 -20.38 26.05 15.53
C THR A 251 -20.16 26.58 14.12
N TYR A 252 -20.18 25.70 13.12
CA TYR A 252 -20.02 26.08 11.72
C TYR A 252 -21.12 27.03 11.21
N SER A 253 -20.75 27.86 10.25
CA SER A 253 -21.64 28.57 9.35
C SER A 253 -22.20 27.63 8.27
N GLU A 254 -23.39 27.92 7.74
CA GLU A 254 -23.97 27.22 6.59
C GLU A 254 -24.17 28.19 5.42
N LYS A 255 -23.64 27.84 4.25
CA LYS A 255 -23.81 28.58 2.99
C LYS A 255 -24.30 27.65 1.87
N PRO A 256 -24.95 28.16 0.80
CA PRO A 256 -25.24 27.33 -0.38
C PRO A 256 -23.95 26.91 -1.09
N GLY A 257 -23.75 25.61 -1.27
CA GLY A 257 -22.69 25.06 -2.12
C GLY A 257 -23.17 24.85 -3.55
N HIS A 258 -22.54 23.89 -4.23
CA HIS A 258 -22.91 23.51 -5.59
C HIS A 258 -24.28 22.80 -5.69
N THR A 259 -24.75 22.59 -6.91
CA THR A 259 -25.84 21.64 -7.17
C THR A 259 -25.26 20.31 -7.62
N PHE A 260 -25.44 19.27 -6.82
CA PHE A 260 -24.95 17.93 -7.13
C PHE A 260 -25.98 17.15 -7.96
N ALA A 261 -25.58 16.62 -9.11
CA ALA A 261 -26.45 15.82 -9.98
C ALA A 261 -26.46 14.33 -9.59
N LEU A 262 -27.66 13.74 -9.50
CA LEU A 262 -27.86 12.33 -9.19
C LEU A 262 -27.66 11.48 -10.45
N THR A 263 -26.96 10.35 -10.32
CA THR A 263 -26.61 9.50 -11.46
C THR A 263 -27.51 8.26 -11.60
N ALA A 264 -28.28 7.91 -10.56
CA ALA A 264 -29.24 6.82 -10.59
C ALA A 264 -30.58 7.21 -9.92
N THR A 265 -31.65 6.46 -10.24
CA THR A 265 -32.97 6.60 -9.60
C THR A 265 -33.04 5.74 -8.36
N PHE A 266 -33.47 6.30 -7.22
CA PHE A 266 -33.49 5.59 -5.94
C PHE A 266 -34.38 4.33 -5.95
N ASP A 267 -35.57 4.41 -6.56
CA ASP A 267 -36.53 3.31 -6.61
C ASP A 267 -36.10 2.14 -7.53
N ASP A 268 -35.11 2.36 -8.40
CA ASP A 268 -34.56 1.37 -9.34
C ASP A 268 -33.28 0.68 -8.78
N VAL A 269 -32.85 1.01 -7.56
CA VAL A 269 -31.62 0.46 -6.94
C VAL A 269 -31.83 -0.98 -6.47
N ASP A 270 -31.11 -1.92 -7.08
CA ASP A 270 -30.82 -3.21 -6.46
C ASP A 270 -29.50 -3.14 -5.65
N PRO A 271 -29.55 -3.20 -4.30
CA PRO A 271 -28.34 -3.16 -3.47
C PRO A 271 -27.48 -4.42 -3.56
N SER A 272 -27.96 -5.50 -4.22
CA SER A 272 -27.16 -6.68 -4.50
C SER A 272 -25.99 -6.35 -5.43
N GLY A 273 -26.20 -5.47 -6.41
CA GLY A 273 -25.23 -5.09 -7.45
C GLY A 273 -24.17 -4.05 -7.04
N TYR A 274 -24.12 -3.62 -5.77
CA TYR A 274 -23.12 -2.68 -5.27
C TYR A 274 -22.18 -3.35 -4.27
N ASP A 275 -20.87 -3.15 -4.41
CA ASP A 275 -19.87 -3.65 -3.48
C ASP A 275 -19.90 -2.89 -2.15
N ALA A 276 -20.13 -1.57 -2.16
CA ALA A 276 -20.14 -0.73 -0.96
C ALA A 276 -21.16 0.43 -1.00
N LEU A 277 -21.39 1.01 0.18
CA LEU A 277 -22.27 2.15 0.43
C LEU A 277 -21.46 3.32 1.04
N VAL A 278 -21.73 4.54 0.59
CA VAL A 278 -21.22 5.79 1.18
C VAL A 278 -22.38 6.69 1.61
N ILE A 279 -22.24 7.32 2.76
CA ILE A 279 -23.20 8.26 3.34
C ILE A 279 -22.47 9.59 3.67
N PRO A 280 -22.57 10.60 2.81
CA PRO A 280 -22.15 11.97 3.11
C PRO A 280 -22.87 12.55 4.34
N GLY A 281 -22.27 13.53 5.00
CA GLY A 281 -22.88 14.26 6.11
C GLY A 281 -23.64 15.50 5.66
N GLY A 282 -23.38 16.62 6.35
CA GLY A 282 -24.20 17.83 6.26
C GLY A 282 -25.56 17.66 6.92
N ARG A 283 -26.61 18.27 6.36
CA ARG A 283 -27.97 18.21 6.91
C ARG A 283 -28.85 17.11 6.30
N ALA A 284 -28.54 16.60 5.11
CA ALA A 284 -29.29 15.51 4.51
C ALA A 284 -29.55 14.30 5.44
N PRO A 285 -28.57 13.82 6.24
CA PRO A 285 -28.77 12.70 7.16
C PRO A 285 -29.91 12.89 8.18
N GLU A 286 -30.21 14.13 8.59
CA GLU A 286 -31.17 14.42 9.67
C GLU A 286 -32.59 13.97 9.32
N TYR A 287 -33.00 14.13 8.06
CA TYR A 287 -34.31 13.69 7.56
C TYR A 287 -34.25 12.37 6.81
N LEU A 288 -33.11 12.01 6.18
CA LEU A 288 -32.95 10.69 5.56
C LEU A 288 -33.00 9.55 6.58
N ALA A 289 -32.58 9.81 7.83
CA ALA A 289 -32.73 8.90 8.96
C ALA A 289 -34.20 8.58 9.33
N LEU A 290 -35.18 9.35 8.81
CA LEU A 290 -36.62 9.12 9.01
C LEU A 290 -37.27 8.34 7.85
N ASN A 291 -36.52 8.02 6.79
CA ASN A 291 -37.04 7.35 5.60
C ASN A 291 -36.84 5.82 5.71
N GLU A 292 -37.94 5.07 5.87
CA GLU A 292 -37.90 3.61 6.03
C GLU A 292 -37.20 2.88 4.88
N SER A 293 -37.28 3.38 3.63
CA SER A 293 -36.58 2.78 2.49
C SER A 293 -35.06 2.98 2.57
N VAL A 294 -34.61 4.16 3.04
CA VAL A 294 -33.18 4.42 3.33
C VAL A 294 -32.70 3.53 4.47
N ILE A 295 -33.51 3.37 5.53
CA ILE A 295 -33.19 2.50 6.67
C ILE A 295 -33.11 1.02 6.25
N ALA A 296 -34.01 0.54 5.39
CA ALA A 296 -33.95 -0.80 4.82
C ALA A 296 -32.71 -1.00 3.95
N LEU A 297 -32.37 -0.02 3.11
CA LEU A 297 -31.17 -0.02 2.28
C LEU A 297 -29.90 -0.11 3.13
N VAL A 298 -29.76 0.71 4.18
CA VAL A 298 -28.62 0.65 5.11
C VAL A 298 -28.53 -0.71 5.80
N LYS A 299 -29.64 -1.26 6.31
CA LYS A 299 -29.65 -2.58 6.95
C LYS A 299 -29.15 -3.67 6.01
N TYR A 300 -29.57 -3.66 4.74
CA TYR A 300 -29.10 -4.62 3.74
C TYR A 300 -27.58 -4.69 3.64
N PHE A 301 -26.87 -3.54 3.57
CA PHE A 301 -25.40 -3.55 3.46
C PHE A 301 -24.73 -4.14 4.71
N PHE A 302 -25.26 -3.86 5.91
CA PHE A 302 -24.75 -4.43 7.15
C PHE A 302 -25.06 -5.92 7.31
N GLU A 303 -26.27 -6.37 6.96
CA GLU A 303 -26.66 -7.79 6.98
C GLU A 303 -25.80 -8.63 6.02
N ASN A 304 -25.44 -8.07 4.86
CA ASN A 304 -24.55 -8.68 3.88
C ASN A 304 -23.06 -8.40 4.15
N LYS A 305 -22.71 -7.73 5.26
CA LYS A 305 -21.33 -7.37 5.67
C LYS A 305 -20.53 -6.58 4.60
N LYS A 306 -21.21 -5.92 3.68
CA LYS A 306 -20.60 -5.08 2.64
C LYS A 306 -19.99 -3.82 3.27
N PRO A 307 -18.89 -3.26 2.75
CA PRO A 307 -18.32 -2.02 3.29
C PRO A 307 -19.33 -0.87 3.28
N VAL A 308 -19.41 -0.14 4.39
CA VAL A 308 -20.20 1.09 4.54
C VAL A 308 -19.30 2.17 5.09
N ALA A 309 -19.22 3.31 4.39
CA ALA A 309 -18.46 4.47 4.82
C ALA A 309 -19.42 5.63 5.13
N SER A 310 -19.34 6.20 6.32
CA SER A 310 -20.20 7.31 6.75
C SER A 310 -19.39 8.44 7.36
N ILE A 311 -19.71 9.69 7.04
CA ILE A 311 -18.95 10.85 7.51
C ILE A 311 -19.86 11.89 8.17
N CYS A 312 -19.29 12.58 9.18
CA CYS A 312 -19.90 13.75 9.83
C CYS A 312 -21.28 13.46 10.45
N HIS A 313 -22.36 13.84 9.78
CA HIS A 313 -23.73 13.59 10.23
C HIS A 313 -24.35 12.31 9.65
N GLY A 314 -23.74 11.65 8.66
CA GLY A 314 -24.26 10.42 8.03
C GLY A 314 -24.57 9.30 9.03
N GLN A 315 -23.82 9.26 10.13
CA GLN A 315 -23.96 8.33 11.24
C GLN A 315 -25.32 8.43 11.95
N GLN A 316 -26.07 9.52 11.77
CA GLN A 316 -27.46 9.62 12.22
C GLN A 316 -28.37 8.58 11.53
N ILE A 317 -28.16 8.30 10.24
CA ILE A 317 -28.89 7.24 9.51
C ILE A 317 -28.51 5.87 10.08
N LEU A 318 -27.21 5.64 10.32
CA LEU A 318 -26.73 4.38 10.93
C LEU A 318 -27.29 4.16 12.34
N SER A 319 -27.38 5.24 13.13
CA SER A 319 -28.01 5.24 14.45
C SER A 319 -29.49 4.88 14.37
N ALA A 320 -30.25 5.50 13.47
CA ALA A 320 -31.67 5.22 13.26
C ALA A 320 -31.93 3.80 12.72
N ALA A 321 -31.02 3.29 11.88
CA ALA A 321 -31.09 1.92 11.38
C ALA A 321 -30.77 0.85 12.45
N GLY A 322 -30.23 1.24 13.62
CA GLY A 322 -29.86 0.36 14.72
C GLY A 322 -28.59 -0.46 14.47
N VAL A 323 -27.90 -0.24 13.34
CA VAL A 323 -26.73 -1.02 12.89
C VAL A 323 -25.45 -0.68 13.66
N LEU A 324 -25.45 0.41 14.43
CA LEU A 324 -24.34 0.84 15.29
C LEU A 324 -24.27 0.08 16.63
N LYS A 325 -25.30 -0.67 17.02
CA LYS A 325 -25.32 -1.33 18.35
C LYS A 325 -24.13 -2.29 18.53
N GLY A 326 -23.28 -2.02 19.53
CA GLY A 326 -22.07 -2.79 19.83
C GLY A 326 -20.88 -2.54 18.90
N ARG A 327 -21.00 -1.62 17.93
CA ARG A 327 -19.93 -1.19 17.02
C ARG A 327 -19.04 -0.14 17.68
N LYS A 328 -17.89 0.15 17.07
CA LYS A 328 -17.04 1.30 17.40
C LYS A 328 -17.04 2.27 16.23
N CYS A 329 -17.29 3.56 16.48
CA CYS A 329 -17.23 4.56 15.41
C CYS A 329 -17.03 5.99 15.92
N THR A 330 -16.60 6.86 15.02
CA THR A 330 -16.64 8.31 15.21
C THR A 330 -17.77 8.94 14.38
N ALA A 331 -18.00 10.24 14.56
CA ALA A 331 -18.88 11.08 13.76
C ALA A 331 -18.50 12.56 13.98
N TYR A 332 -19.27 13.50 13.44
CA TYR A 332 -19.15 14.91 13.87
C TYR A 332 -19.34 15.00 15.40
N PRO A 333 -18.58 15.82 16.15
CA PRO A 333 -18.60 15.79 17.62
C PRO A 333 -19.98 15.94 18.28
N ALA A 334 -20.92 16.68 17.67
CA ALA A 334 -22.30 16.78 18.19
C ALA A 334 -23.10 15.47 18.04
N VAL A 335 -22.79 14.66 17.03
CA VAL A 335 -23.43 13.38 16.68
C VAL A 335 -22.98 12.24 17.61
N LYS A 336 -21.98 12.49 18.48
CA LYS A 336 -21.63 11.64 19.63
C LYS A 336 -22.84 11.19 20.44
N LEU A 337 -23.84 12.07 20.58
CA LEU A 337 -25.12 11.76 21.23
C LEU A 337 -25.85 10.60 20.53
N ASN A 338 -26.01 10.67 19.20
CA ASN A 338 -26.66 9.63 18.39
C ASN A 338 -25.87 8.30 18.46
N VAL A 339 -24.55 8.36 18.33
CA VAL A 339 -23.66 7.20 18.43
C VAL A 339 -23.84 6.49 19.78
N VAL A 340 -23.73 7.20 20.89
CA VAL A 340 -23.88 6.61 22.24
C VAL A 340 -25.30 6.10 22.49
N LEU A 341 -26.35 6.83 22.07
CA LEU A 341 -27.74 6.38 22.23
C LEU A 341 -28.08 5.12 21.42
N SER A 342 -27.41 4.90 20.28
CA SER A 342 -27.54 3.66 19.50
C SER A 342 -26.88 2.44 20.14
N GLY A 343 -26.08 2.64 21.19
CA GLY A 343 -25.29 1.60 21.85
C GLY A 343 -23.95 1.29 21.17
N ALA A 344 -23.41 2.21 20.36
CA ALA A 344 -22.04 2.15 19.89
C ALA A 344 -21.03 2.70 20.92
N THR A 345 -19.78 2.26 20.82
CA THR A 345 -18.64 2.86 21.49
C THR A 345 -18.14 4.04 20.67
N TRP A 346 -18.17 5.24 21.25
CA TRP A 346 -17.64 6.44 20.63
C TRP A 346 -16.11 6.41 20.54
N LEU A 347 -15.57 6.77 19.38
CA LEU A 347 -14.16 7.03 19.14
C LEU A 347 -13.96 8.53 18.94
N GLU A 348 -13.09 9.15 19.76
CA GLU A 348 -12.88 10.61 19.72
C GLU A 348 -12.14 11.02 18.45
N PRO A 349 -12.67 11.96 17.64
CA PRO A 349 -12.04 12.41 16.41
C PRO A 349 -10.96 13.46 16.71
N ASP A 350 -9.87 12.99 17.30
CA ASP A 350 -8.67 13.78 17.57
C ASP A 350 -7.46 13.17 16.83
N PRO A 351 -6.89 13.86 15.81
CA PRO A 351 -7.37 15.12 15.21
C PRO A 351 -8.69 14.92 14.42
N ILE A 352 -9.38 16.02 14.08
CA ILE A 352 -10.67 16.00 13.36
C ILE A 352 -10.60 15.32 11.97
N SER A 353 -9.40 15.22 11.38
CA SER A 353 -9.14 14.51 10.12
C SER A 353 -9.05 12.99 10.27
N ARG A 354 -9.03 12.45 11.49
CA ARG A 354 -8.86 11.02 11.73
C ARG A 354 -10.13 10.24 11.39
N CYS A 355 -9.97 9.11 10.72
CA CYS A 355 -11.03 8.14 10.45
C CYS A 355 -10.79 6.79 11.15
N PHE A 356 -11.87 6.03 11.35
CA PHE A 356 -11.86 4.78 12.08
C PHE A 356 -12.65 3.70 11.34
N THR A 357 -12.07 2.50 11.24
CA THR A 357 -12.72 1.31 10.70
C THR A 357 -12.93 0.26 11.78
N ASP A 358 -14.18 -0.23 11.87
CA ASP A 358 -14.61 -1.32 12.73
C ASP A 358 -15.28 -2.37 11.84
N GLY A 359 -14.56 -3.45 11.47
CA GLY A 359 -15.05 -4.46 10.54
C GLY A 359 -15.42 -3.87 9.17
N ASN A 360 -16.70 -3.95 8.79
CA ASN A 360 -17.21 -3.41 7.53
C ASN A 360 -17.59 -1.91 7.56
N LEU A 361 -17.38 -1.20 8.67
CA LEU A 361 -17.82 0.18 8.86
C LEU A 361 -16.63 1.13 8.94
N VAL A 362 -16.49 2.03 7.97
CA VAL A 362 -15.59 3.18 7.98
C VAL A 362 -16.34 4.41 8.50
N THR A 363 -15.74 5.17 9.41
CA THR A 363 -16.31 6.44 9.87
C THR A 363 -15.31 7.59 9.91
N GLY A 364 -15.73 8.73 9.34
CA GLY A 364 -15.05 10.02 9.43
C GLY A 364 -15.87 11.06 10.20
N ALA A 365 -15.21 12.10 10.69
CA ALA A 365 -15.83 13.10 11.57
C ALA A 365 -16.24 14.42 10.89
N ALA A 366 -15.52 14.85 9.87
CA ALA A 366 -15.83 16.00 9.01
C ALA A 366 -14.98 15.95 7.75
N TRP A 367 -15.26 16.80 6.75
CA TRP A 367 -14.53 16.91 5.50
C TRP A 367 -12.98 16.97 5.57
N PRO A 368 -12.29 17.47 6.63
CA PRO A 368 -10.82 17.38 6.69
C PRO A 368 -10.28 15.95 6.69
N GLY A 369 -11.13 14.95 7.02
CA GLY A 369 -10.76 13.54 7.09
C GLY A 369 -10.91 12.76 5.79
N HIS A 370 -11.32 13.37 4.67
CA HIS A 370 -11.43 12.66 3.38
C HIS A 370 -10.21 11.82 2.98
N PRO A 371 -8.95 12.25 3.19
CA PRO A 371 -7.79 11.43 2.86
C PRO A 371 -7.80 10.05 3.55
N GLU A 372 -8.00 10.02 4.88
CA GLU A 372 -8.13 8.77 5.62
C GLU A 372 -9.43 8.04 5.26
N PHE A 373 -10.57 8.74 5.18
CA PHE A 373 -11.88 8.15 4.88
C PHE A 373 -11.91 7.37 3.55
N ILE A 374 -11.34 7.96 2.49
CA ILE A 374 -11.29 7.35 1.17
C ILE A 374 -10.30 6.19 1.17
N ALA A 375 -9.13 6.35 1.78
CA ALA A 375 -8.13 5.29 1.95
C ALA A 375 -8.76 4.06 2.66
N GLN A 376 -9.43 4.28 3.80
CA GLN A 376 -10.14 3.27 4.59
C GLN A 376 -11.24 2.55 3.79
N LEU A 377 -12.01 3.28 2.97
CA LEU A 377 -13.00 2.64 2.11
C LEU A 377 -12.36 1.79 1.00
N ILE A 378 -11.30 2.26 0.34
CA ILE A 378 -10.66 1.50 -0.75
C ILE A 378 -9.95 0.25 -0.21
N ALA A 379 -9.54 0.27 1.06
CA ALA A 379 -9.02 -0.87 1.80
C ALA A 379 -9.99 -2.03 1.85
N LEU A 380 -11.19 -1.78 2.36
CA LEU A 380 -12.25 -2.77 2.43
C LEU A 380 -12.74 -3.24 1.04
N LEU A 381 -12.48 -2.47 -0.02
CA LEU A 381 -12.93 -2.72 -1.39
C LEU A 381 -11.99 -3.57 -2.26
N GLY A 382 -10.78 -3.93 -1.84
CA GLY A 382 -9.89 -4.76 -2.67
C GLY A 382 -8.84 -4.02 -3.52
N ILE A 383 -8.57 -2.74 -3.27
CA ILE A 383 -7.79 -1.85 -4.15
C ILE A 383 -6.28 -1.81 -3.72
N GLN A 384 -5.52 -2.91 -3.92
CA GLN A 384 -4.41 -3.37 -3.00
C GLN A 384 -2.88 -3.50 -3.45
N ALA A 385 -1.95 -4.21 -2.67
CA ALA A 385 -0.39 -4.22 -2.46
C ALA A 385 0.55 -5.52 -2.31
N MET A 386 1.87 -5.44 -2.66
CA MET A 386 2.71 -6.40 -3.48
C MET A 386 4.13 -6.86 -3.04
N VAL A 387 4.58 -7.94 -3.71
CA VAL A 387 5.75 -8.83 -3.57
C VAL A 387 7.12 -8.47 -4.26
N PRO A 388 7.56 -9.07 -5.40
CA PRO A 388 8.74 -9.95 -5.39
C PRO A 388 10.14 -9.30 -5.33
N PHE A 389 10.19 -7.96 -5.40
CA PHE A 389 11.29 -7.05 -5.07
C PHE A 389 12.26 -7.53 -3.98
N GLN A 390 11.70 -8.18 -2.97
CA GLN A 390 12.28 -8.31 -1.64
C GLN A 390 13.34 -9.42 -1.54
N ALA A 391 13.23 -10.48 -2.34
CA ALA A 391 14.18 -11.59 -2.32
C ALA A 391 15.59 -11.17 -2.80
N LEU A 392 15.64 -10.40 -3.89
CA LEU A 392 16.89 -9.88 -4.44
C LEU A 392 17.55 -8.87 -3.48
N GLN A 393 16.75 -8.02 -2.83
CA GLN A 393 17.23 -7.09 -1.80
C GLN A 393 17.80 -7.81 -0.58
N ALA A 394 17.19 -8.93 -0.15
CA ALA A 394 17.73 -9.77 0.93
C ALA A 394 19.14 -10.30 0.62
N PHE A 395 19.47 -10.47 -0.66
CA PHE A 395 20.78 -10.94 -1.12
C PHE A 395 21.78 -9.80 -1.37
N GLY A 396 21.46 -8.57 -0.95
CA GLY A 396 22.34 -7.39 -1.04
C GLY A 396 22.37 -6.72 -2.40
N LEU A 397 21.46 -7.08 -3.32
CA LEU A 397 21.34 -6.44 -4.63
C LEU A 397 20.53 -5.15 -4.52
N THR A 398 20.98 -4.09 -5.18
CA THR A 398 20.14 -2.91 -5.41
C THR A 398 19.10 -3.27 -6.46
N VAL A 399 17.82 -3.03 -6.20
CA VAL A 399 16.73 -3.42 -7.12
C VAL A 399 15.92 -2.20 -7.49
N ASP A 400 15.89 -1.86 -8.77
CA ASP A 400 15.10 -0.76 -9.32
C ASP A 400 13.97 -1.31 -10.19
N THR A 401 12.76 -0.83 -9.93
CA THR A 401 11.53 -1.36 -10.50
C THR A 401 10.89 -0.27 -11.35
N VAL A 402 10.59 -0.61 -12.61
CA VAL A 402 10.17 0.35 -13.63
C VAL A 402 9.01 -0.17 -14.47
N CYS A 403 8.33 0.72 -15.16
CA CYS A 403 7.37 0.38 -16.21
C CYS A 403 7.26 1.51 -17.23
N PRO A 404 7.18 1.25 -18.54
CA PRO A 404 7.05 2.29 -19.55
C PRO A 404 5.88 3.23 -19.26
N GLY A 405 6.13 4.54 -19.39
CA GLY A 405 5.16 5.58 -19.05
C GLY A 405 4.78 5.61 -17.58
N ARG A 406 5.72 5.30 -16.67
CA ARG A 406 5.57 5.27 -15.21
C ARG A 406 6.91 5.64 -14.54
N LYS A 407 6.88 6.27 -13.37
CA LYS A 407 8.05 6.77 -12.65
C LYS A 407 8.31 5.96 -11.37
N ALA A 408 9.27 6.40 -10.56
CA ALA A 408 9.42 5.95 -9.18
C ALA A 408 8.19 6.34 -8.31
N GLY A 409 8.02 5.75 -7.14
CA GLY A 409 6.93 6.04 -6.20
C GLY A 409 5.54 5.52 -6.61
N ASP A 410 5.42 4.94 -7.81
CA ASP A 410 4.14 4.70 -8.44
C ASP A 410 3.63 3.27 -8.26
N VAL A 411 2.56 3.14 -7.47
CA VAL A 411 1.78 1.89 -7.25
C VAL A 411 1.46 1.17 -8.55
N CYS A 412 1.68 -0.14 -8.70
CA CYS A 412 1.21 -0.96 -9.81
C CYS A 412 0.06 -1.89 -9.42
N ARG A 413 -0.84 -2.22 -10.35
CA ARG A 413 -1.61 -3.47 -10.19
C ARG A 413 -0.69 -4.67 -10.32
N THR A 414 -1.01 -5.72 -9.57
CA THR A 414 -0.73 -7.08 -10.01
C THR A 414 -2.00 -7.89 -10.04
N ALA A 415 -1.95 -8.96 -10.83
CA ALA A 415 -2.91 -10.04 -10.77
C ALA A 415 -2.30 -11.15 -9.91
N ILE A 416 -3.12 -11.71 -9.04
CA ILE A 416 -2.94 -13.04 -8.46
C ILE A 416 -3.45 -14.01 -9.52
N HIS A 417 -2.58 -14.88 -10.03
CA HIS A 417 -2.93 -15.93 -10.98
C HIS A 417 -2.87 -17.29 -10.28
N GLY A 418 -4.02 -17.95 -10.14
CA GLY A 418 -4.13 -19.25 -9.47
C GLY A 418 -5.00 -20.21 -10.28
N ILE A 419 -4.66 -21.51 -10.25
CA ILE A 419 -5.41 -22.56 -10.95
C ILE A 419 -6.46 -23.13 -9.99
N HIS A 420 -7.74 -22.98 -10.34
CA HIS A 420 -8.87 -23.34 -9.46
C HIS A 420 -9.76 -24.45 -10.05
N GLY A 421 -9.18 -25.31 -10.90
CA GLY A 421 -9.86 -26.45 -11.54
C GLY A 421 -10.43 -26.16 -12.94
N ASP A 422 -10.45 -24.90 -13.37
CA ASP A 422 -10.78 -24.50 -14.74
C ASP A 422 -9.67 -24.82 -15.75
N GLN A 423 -9.99 -24.71 -17.05
CA GLN A 423 -9.06 -24.96 -18.16
C GLN A 423 -7.87 -23.96 -18.23
N THR A 424 -7.92 -22.88 -17.45
CA THR A 424 -6.89 -21.85 -17.35
C THR A 424 -6.88 -21.28 -15.92
N TYR A 425 -5.85 -20.51 -15.57
CA TYR A 425 -5.81 -19.78 -14.30
C TYR A 425 -6.94 -18.74 -14.20
N SER A 426 -7.42 -18.49 -12.98
CA SER A 426 -8.25 -17.33 -12.64
C SER A 426 -7.38 -16.12 -12.31
N GLU A 427 -7.98 -14.93 -12.34
CA GLU A 427 -7.32 -13.65 -12.05
C GLU A 427 -8.03 -12.97 -10.88
N MET A 428 -7.30 -12.74 -9.78
CA MET A 428 -7.73 -11.93 -8.65
C MET A 428 -6.85 -10.70 -8.49
N ILE A 429 -7.33 -9.70 -7.76
CA ILE A 429 -6.54 -8.50 -7.52
C ILE A 429 -5.51 -8.81 -6.45
N GLY A 430 -4.27 -8.82 -6.93
CA GLY A 430 -3.16 -8.49 -6.09
C GLY A 430 -3.00 -6.97 -6.05
N HIS A 431 -1.93 -6.45 -6.64
CA HIS A 431 -1.15 -5.65 -5.73
C HIS A 431 -0.11 -4.57 -6.20
N LYS A 432 -0.07 -3.44 -5.45
CA LYS A 432 0.89 -2.29 -5.30
C LYS A 432 2.29 -2.67 -4.74
N PHE A 433 3.39 -2.68 -5.48
CA PHE A 433 3.59 -2.17 -6.82
C PHE A 433 4.20 -0.79 -6.80
N VAL A 434 4.49 -0.20 -5.64
CA VAL A 434 5.20 1.08 -5.57
C VAL A 434 6.53 0.91 -6.28
N LEU A 435 6.61 1.42 -7.52
CA LEU A 435 7.84 1.47 -8.29
C LEU A 435 8.88 2.29 -7.53
N ASN A 436 10.16 2.06 -7.79
CA ASN A 436 11.23 2.87 -7.19
C ASN A 436 12.19 3.48 -8.22
N ALA A 437 11.97 3.26 -9.52
CA ALA A 437 12.68 3.96 -10.59
C ALA A 437 11.73 4.32 -11.75
N THR A 438 12.16 5.25 -12.61
CA THR A 438 11.41 5.69 -13.79
C THR A 438 11.93 5.02 -15.04
N PHE A 439 11.05 4.44 -15.86
CA PHE A 439 11.46 3.65 -17.03
C PHE A 439 12.30 4.44 -18.04
N ASP A 440 11.89 5.66 -18.35
CA ASP A 440 12.55 6.51 -19.35
C ASP A 440 13.85 7.17 -18.84
N GLU A 441 14.13 7.07 -17.53
CA GLU A 441 15.36 7.56 -16.89
C GLU A 441 16.42 6.44 -16.71
N VAL A 442 16.10 5.21 -17.15
CA VAL A 442 17.01 4.06 -17.04
C VAL A 442 18.11 4.12 -18.09
N ASP A 443 19.35 4.28 -17.64
CA ASP A 443 20.50 3.84 -18.43
C ASP A 443 20.76 2.35 -18.21
N ALA A 444 20.53 1.52 -19.23
CA ALA A 444 20.85 0.09 -19.20
C ALA A 444 22.32 -0.21 -18.86
N SER A 445 23.23 0.76 -19.01
CA SER A 445 24.65 0.59 -18.64
C SER A 445 24.88 0.53 -17.12
N SER A 446 24.00 1.14 -16.31
CA SER A 446 24.10 1.18 -14.85
C SER A 446 23.49 -0.03 -14.14
N TYR A 447 23.10 -1.08 -14.88
CA TYR A 447 22.46 -2.29 -14.35
C TYR A 447 23.18 -3.54 -14.82
N ASP A 448 23.21 -4.57 -13.97
CA ASP A 448 23.83 -5.86 -14.27
C ASP A 448 22.83 -6.91 -14.79
N VAL A 449 21.55 -6.75 -14.42
CA VAL A 449 20.44 -7.64 -14.77
C VAL A 449 19.22 -6.83 -15.21
N LEU A 450 18.52 -7.30 -16.24
CA LEU A 450 17.13 -6.96 -16.53
C LEU A 450 16.21 -8.14 -16.22
N TRP A 451 15.18 -7.96 -15.39
CA TRP A 451 14.15 -8.94 -15.10
C TRP A 451 12.83 -8.55 -15.77
N VAL A 452 12.22 -9.48 -16.49
CA VAL A 452 10.93 -9.33 -17.17
C VAL A 452 9.89 -10.32 -16.60
N PRO A 453 9.08 -9.94 -15.61
CA PRO A 453 8.10 -10.83 -14.97
C PRO A 453 6.88 -11.07 -15.88
N GLY A 454 6.06 -12.03 -15.47
CA GLY A 454 4.87 -12.46 -16.20
C GLY A 454 3.59 -11.75 -15.77
N GLY A 455 2.54 -12.54 -15.57
CA GLY A 455 1.16 -12.03 -15.51
C GLY A 455 0.71 -11.48 -16.87
N ARG A 456 -0.32 -10.64 -16.90
CA ARG A 456 -0.87 -10.10 -18.16
C ARG A 456 -0.04 -8.98 -18.80
N SER A 457 1.06 -8.57 -18.19
CA SER A 457 1.82 -7.42 -18.70
C SER A 457 2.60 -7.58 -19.99
N PRO A 458 3.25 -8.73 -20.23
CA PRO A 458 4.06 -8.92 -21.42
C PRO A 458 3.23 -8.83 -22.70
N GLU A 459 1.93 -9.12 -22.62
CA GLU A 459 0.96 -9.02 -23.73
C GLU A 459 0.96 -7.64 -24.41
N TYR A 460 1.13 -6.57 -23.62
CA TYR A 460 1.20 -5.21 -24.12
C TYR A 460 2.60 -4.59 -24.08
N LEU A 461 3.43 -4.93 -23.10
CA LEU A 461 4.79 -4.38 -23.03
C LEU A 461 5.64 -4.85 -24.22
N SER A 462 5.33 -6.02 -24.80
CA SER A 462 5.89 -6.51 -26.07
C SER A 462 5.57 -5.64 -27.30
N ARG A 463 4.65 -4.66 -27.19
CA ARG A 463 4.26 -3.76 -28.28
C ARG A 463 4.82 -2.35 -28.12
N VAL A 464 5.57 -2.09 -27.05
CA VAL A 464 6.11 -0.76 -26.71
C VAL A 464 7.55 -0.64 -27.21
N PRO A 465 7.86 0.21 -28.21
CA PRO A 465 9.20 0.29 -28.80
C PRO A 465 10.31 0.48 -27.77
N GLY A 466 10.15 1.41 -26.82
CA GLY A 466 11.12 1.64 -25.74
C GLY A 466 11.42 0.42 -24.87
N VAL A 467 10.48 -0.53 -24.71
CA VAL A 467 10.74 -1.81 -24.03
C VAL A 467 11.61 -2.71 -24.87
N LEU A 468 11.31 -2.80 -26.16
CA LEU A 468 12.06 -3.65 -27.08
C LEU A 468 13.48 -3.09 -27.28
N GLU A 469 13.61 -1.77 -27.36
CA GLU A 469 14.88 -1.03 -27.35
C GLU A 469 15.66 -1.27 -26.06
N LEU A 470 15.03 -1.18 -24.88
CA LEU A 470 15.69 -1.48 -23.61
C LEU A 470 16.18 -2.94 -23.55
N VAL A 471 15.34 -3.91 -23.91
CA VAL A 471 15.72 -5.32 -23.97
C VAL A 471 16.89 -5.54 -24.92
N THR A 472 16.81 -5.03 -26.16
CA THR A 472 17.94 -5.12 -27.13
C THR A 472 19.19 -4.39 -26.63
N LYS A 473 19.05 -3.31 -25.85
CA LYS A 473 20.17 -2.60 -25.23
C LYS A 473 20.89 -3.47 -24.19
N PHE A 474 20.17 -4.12 -23.29
CA PHE A 474 20.76 -5.08 -22.33
C PHE A 474 21.50 -6.21 -23.05
N VAL A 475 20.91 -6.78 -24.11
CA VAL A 475 21.57 -7.80 -24.95
C VAL A 475 22.83 -7.24 -25.61
N SER A 476 22.79 -6.03 -26.16
CA SER A 476 23.94 -5.39 -26.81
C SER A 476 25.11 -5.09 -25.87
N LEU A 477 24.81 -4.92 -24.57
CA LEU A 477 25.78 -4.72 -23.50
C LEU A 477 26.28 -6.04 -22.90
N GLY A 478 25.78 -7.20 -23.35
CA GLY A 478 26.12 -8.51 -22.79
C GLY A 478 25.64 -8.73 -21.35
N LYS A 479 24.62 -7.98 -20.92
CA LYS A 479 24.06 -8.03 -19.57
C LYS A 479 23.06 -9.18 -19.43
N LEU A 480 22.80 -9.60 -18.19
CA LEU A 480 21.92 -10.73 -17.89
C LEU A 480 20.44 -10.35 -18.09
N ILE A 481 19.64 -11.29 -18.61
CA ILE A 481 18.19 -11.11 -18.77
C ILE A 481 17.45 -12.28 -18.14
N ALA A 482 16.71 -12.00 -17.07
CA ALA A 482 15.77 -12.92 -16.45
C ALA A 482 14.34 -12.70 -16.99
N SER A 483 13.56 -13.75 -17.19
CA SER A 483 12.14 -13.61 -17.53
C SER A 483 11.27 -14.78 -17.06
N THR A 484 10.01 -14.53 -16.74
CA THR A 484 9.13 -15.54 -16.11
C THR A 484 7.72 -15.52 -16.69
N CYS A 485 7.09 -16.69 -16.81
CA CYS A 485 5.69 -16.85 -17.20
C CYS A 485 5.44 -16.21 -18.57
N HIS A 486 4.59 -15.18 -18.67
CA HIS A 486 4.36 -14.52 -19.96
C HIS A 486 5.53 -13.60 -20.39
N GLY A 487 6.48 -13.30 -19.51
CA GLY A 487 7.57 -12.33 -19.74
C GLY A 487 8.35 -12.51 -21.06
N PRO A 488 8.68 -13.75 -21.49
CA PRO A 488 9.38 -14.02 -22.73
C PRO A 488 8.69 -13.51 -24.00
N LEU A 489 7.40 -13.17 -23.95
CA LEU A 489 6.69 -12.50 -25.05
C LEU A 489 7.33 -11.17 -25.45
N ILE A 490 7.93 -10.44 -24.51
CA ILE A 490 8.70 -9.22 -24.79
C ILE A 490 10.03 -9.55 -25.50
N LEU A 491 10.68 -10.64 -25.07
CA LEU A 491 11.94 -11.11 -25.66
C LEU A 491 11.73 -11.62 -27.10
N ALA A 492 10.59 -12.25 -27.38
CA ALA A 492 10.16 -12.60 -28.72
C ALA A 492 9.94 -11.35 -29.60
N ALA A 493 9.16 -10.39 -29.12
CA ALA A 493 8.84 -9.18 -29.88
C ALA A 493 10.05 -8.27 -30.15
N SER A 494 11.05 -8.28 -29.27
CA SER A 494 12.32 -7.57 -29.49
C SER A 494 13.30 -8.32 -30.41
N GLY A 495 12.93 -9.52 -30.88
CA GLY A 495 13.73 -10.31 -31.83
C GLY A 495 14.98 -10.96 -31.24
N VAL A 496 15.19 -10.89 -29.92
CA VAL A 496 16.43 -11.33 -29.27
C VAL A 496 16.50 -12.83 -28.99
N LEU A 497 15.39 -13.57 -29.14
CA LEU A 497 15.30 -15.01 -28.90
C LEU A 497 15.74 -15.90 -30.07
N LYS A 498 16.10 -15.35 -31.23
CA LYS A 498 16.38 -16.15 -32.43
C LYS A 498 17.58 -17.09 -32.22
N GLY A 499 17.34 -18.41 -32.31
CA GLY A 499 18.34 -19.46 -32.06
C GLY A 499 18.76 -19.57 -30.59
N ARG A 500 17.93 -19.08 -29.66
CA ARG A 500 18.14 -19.14 -28.21
C ARG A 500 17.20 -20.14 -27.58
N LYS A 501 17.69 -20.90 -26.61
CA LYS A 501 16.81 -21.79 -25.83
C LYS A 501 16.04 -20.99 -24.81
N CYS A 502 14.73 -21.18 -24.75
CA CYS A 502 13.90 -20.60 -23.69
C CYS A 502 12.66 -21.44 -23.40
N THR A 503 12.09 -21.19 -22.23
CA THR A 503 10.73 -21.60 -21.85
C THR A 503 9.91 -20.34 -21.51
N GLY A 504 8.65 -20.52 -21.15
CA GLY A 504 7.72 -19.49 -20.71
C GLY A 504 6.39 -20.13 -20.35
N PHE A 505 5.35 -19.33 -20.10
CA PHE A 505 4.02 -19.87 -19.85
C PHE A 505 3.53 -20.65 -21.09
N PRO A 506 2.95 -21.87 -20.96
CA PRO A 506 2.73 -22.77 -22.10
C PRO A 506 1.94 -22.20 -23.28
N SER A 507 1.02 -21.25 -23.04
CA SER A 507 0.26 -20.59 -24.12
C SER A 507 1.12 -19.76 -25.07
N LEU A 508 2.35 -19.40 -24.67
CA LEU A 508 3.29 -18.65 -25.51
C LEU A 508 4.09 -19.49 -26.50
N LYS A 509 4.07 -20.84 -26.38
CA LYS A 509 4.86 -21.73 -27.24
C LYS A 509 4.82 -21.36 -28.74
N PRO A 510 3.65 -21.11 -29.36
CA PRO A 510 3.60 -20.77 -30.79
C PRO A 510 4.36 -19.47 -31.08
N VAL A 511 4.18 -18.44 -30.25
CA VAL A 511 4.75 -17.11 -30.46
C VAL A 511 6.27 -17.10 -30.26
N LEU A 512 6.79 -17.87 -29.29
CA LEU A 512 8.25 -17.94 -29.10
C LEU A 512 8.93 -18.75 -30.22
N VAL A 513 8.32 -19.85 -30.66
CA VAL A 513 8.80 -20.64 -31.82
C VAL A 513 8.77 -19.81 -33.11
N ASP A 514 7.70 -19.06 -33.37
CA ASP A 514 7.58 -18.19 -34.55
C ASP A 514 8.59 -17.02 -34.52
N ALA A 515 8.97 -16.54 -33.33
CA ALA A 515 10.09 -15.60 -33.14
C ALA A 515 11.48 -16.24 -33.34
N GLY A 516 11.52 -17.55 -33.62
CA GLY A 516 12.75 -18.31 -33.89
C GLY A 516 13.46 -18.81 -32.65
N ALA A 517 12.78 -18.92 -31.49
CA ALA A 517 13.36 -19.52 -30.29
C ALA A 517 13.41 -21.06 -30.39
N ASP A 518 14.47 -21.64 -29.84
CA ASP A 518 14.59 -23.08 -29.61
C ASP A 518 13.77 -23.44 -28.35
N TRP A 519 12.45 -23.46 -28.50
CA TRP A 519 11.52 -23.69 -27.40
C TRP A 519 11.79 -25.01 -26.66
N VAL A 520 11.94 -24.92 -25.36
CA VAL A 520 11.98 -26.04 -24.43
C VAL A 520 10.58 -26.22 -23.86
N ASP A 521 9.96 -27.36 -24.14
CA ASP A 521 8.68 -27.71 -23.52
C ASP A 521 8.85 -27.84 -21.99
N PRO A 522 8.00 -27.17 -21.19
CA PRO A 522 8.09 -27.26 -19.74
C PRO A 522 7.57 -28.61 -19.24
N ASP A 523 8.46 -29.44 -18.71
CA ASP A 523 8.11 -30.68 -18.02
C ASP A 523 7.31 -30.41 -16.73
N THR A 524 7.51 -29.24 -16.12
CA THR A 524 6.87 -28.79 -14.87
C THR A 524 6.61 -27.29 -14.88
N MET A 525 5.71 -26.81 -14.00
CA MET A 525 5.51 -25.36 -13.78
C MET A 525 6.73 -24.65 -13.19
N THR A 526 7.68 -25.39 -12.61
CA THR A 526 8.97 -24.90 -12.11
C THR A 526 10.05 -24.78 -13.18
N THR A 527 9.86 -25.36 -14.37
CA THR A 527 10.94 -25.51 -15.38
C THR A 527 11.57 -24.15 -15.73
N THR A 528 12.90 -24.10 -15.61
CA THR A 528 13.76 -22.94 -15.93
C THR A 528 14.80 -23.33 -16.98
N VAL A 529 15.17 -22.39 -17.84
CA VAL A 529 16.14 -22.57 -18.94
C VAL A 529 17.13 -21.42 -18.94
N GLU A 530 18.41 -21.74 -18.78
CA GLU A 530 19.54 -20.81 -18.98
C GLU A 530 20.16 -21.03 -20.37
N ASP A 531 20.36 -19.95 -21.12
CA ASP A 531 21.11 -19.95 -22.38
C ASP A 531 21.81 -18.60 -22.61
N GLY A 532 23.14 -18.58 -22.64
CA GLY A 532 23.96 -17.43 -23.05
C GLY A 532 23.62 -16.09 -22.37
N GLY A 533 23.37 -16.10 -21.05
CA GLY A 533 23.01 -14.91 -20.26
C GLY A 533 21.51 -14.59 -20.21
N PHE A 534 20.67 -15.42 -20.84
CA PHE A 534 19.22 -15.38 -20.66
C PHE A 534 18.82 -16.49 -19.69
N ILE A 535 17.92 -16.20 -18.76
CA ILE A 535 17.33 -17.17 -17.85
C ILE A 535 15.81 -17.02 -17.94
N THR A 536 15.10 -18.07 -18.33
CA THR A 536 13.64 -18.03 -18.54
C THR A 536 12.94 -19.10 -17.71
N SER A 537 11.82 -18.79 -17.05
CA SER A 537 11.07 -19.74 -16.23
C SER A 537 9.57 -19.78 -16.53
N THR A 538 8.95 -20.95 -16.30
CA THR A 538 7.60 -21.29 -16.79
C THR A 538 6.48 -20.60 -16.01
N THR A 539 6.56 -20.56 -14.68
CA THR A 539 5.61 -19.85 -13.80
C THR A 539 6.35 -19.19 -12.63
N TYR A 540 5.62 -18.58 -11.69
CA TYR A 540 6.21 -18.08 -10.45
C TYR A 540 6.80 -19.21 -9.57
N GLU A 541 6.43 -20.48 -9.78
CA GLU A 541 7.04 -21.63 -9.07
C GLU A 541 8.52 -21.83 -9.46
N GLY A 542 8.94 -21.34 -10.63
CA GLY A 542 10.35 -21.31 -11.04
C GLY A 542 11.16 -20.14 -10.45
N GLN A 543 10.58 -19.30 -9.58
CA GLN A 543 11.28 -18.16 -8.97
C GLN A 543 12.53 -18.54 -8.15
N PRO A 544 12.55 -19.65 -7.38
CA PRO A 544 13.76 -20.06 -6.68
C PRO A 544 14.96 -20.28 -7.61
N GLU A 545 14.75 -20.98 -8.72
CA GLU A 545 15.82 -21.36 -9.65
C GLU A 545 16.35 -20.15 -10.44
N ILE A 546 15.47 -19.28 -10.97
CA ILE A 546 15.89 -18.07 -11.69
C ILE A 546 16.68 -17.10 -10.80
N ILE A 547 16.32 -16.94 -9.52
CA ILE A 547 17.10 -16.10 -8.58
C ILE A 547 18.45 -16.75 -8.28
N SER A 548 18.49 -18.07 -8.05
CA SER A 548 19.74 -18.80 -7.79
C SER A 548 20.73 -18.66 -8.96
N LEU A 549 20.25 -18.81 -10.19
CA LEU A 549 21.04 -18.66 -11.41
C LEU A 549 21.52 -17.21 -11.60
N LEU A 550 20.68 -16.21 -11.32
CA LEU A 550 21.09 -14.79 -11.35
C LEU A 550 22.21 -14.47 -10.36
N VAL A 551 22.07 -14.87 -9.08
CA VAL A 551 23.10 -14.62 -8.05
C VAL A 551 24.42 -15.27 -8.44
N LYS A 552 24.38 -16.51 -8.93
CA LYS A 552 25.56 -17.23 -9.44
C LYS A 552 26.19 -16.53 -10.64
N ALA A 553 25.40 -16.06 -11.60
CA ALA A 553 25.86 -15.38 -12.80
C ALA A 553 26.47 -13.99 -12.51
N LEU A 554 26.03 -13.32 -11.44
CA LEU A 554 26.65 -12.10 -10.90
C LEU A 554 27.94 -12.35 -10.10
N GLY A 555 28.40 -13.61 -9.99
CA GLY A 555 29.58 -13.97 -9.21
C GLY A 555 29.34 -14.12 -7.71
N GLY A 556 28.09 -14.04 -7.26
CA GLY A 556 27.70 -14.31 -5.88
C GLY A 556 27.91 -15.78 -5.52
N LYS A 557 28.68 -16.04 -4.45
CA LYS A 557 28.89 -17.38 -3.90
C LYS A 557 27.83 -17.69 -2.84
N ILE A 558 26.79 -18.41 -3.23
CA ILE A 558 25.89 -19.03 -2.25
C ILE A 558 26.64 -20.23 -1.61
N SER A 559 26.69 -20.28 -0.28
CA SER A 559 27.43 -21.30 0.48
C SER A 559 26.61 -21.74 1.69
N GLY A 560 27.00 -22.81 2.41
CA GLY A 560 26.20 -23.28 3.55
C GLY A 560 24.76 -23.72 3.19
N THR A 561 24.51 -24.06 1.93
CA THR A 561 23.15 -24.19 1.34
C THR A 561 22.39 -25.46 1.72
N LYS A 562 23.09 -26.48 2.25
CA LYS A 562 22.49 -27.76 2.65
C LYS A 562 21.76 -27.64 4.00
N LYS A 563 20.74 -26.78 4.04
CA LYS A 563 19.89 -26.57 5.21
C LYS A 563 18.49 -27.07 4.92
N LYS A 564 17.92 -27.81 5.87
CA LYS A 564 16.48 -28.13 5.91
C LYS A 564 15.76 -27.07 6.74
N ILE A 565 14.72 -26.43 6.21
CA ILE A 565 13.99 -25.37 6.91
C ILE A 565 12.50 -25.70 6.89
N LEU A 566 11.85 -25.62 8.05
CA LEU A 566 10.44 -25.93 8.21
C LEU A 566 9.60 -24.65 8.33
N PHE A 567 8.47 -24.58 7.65
CA PHE A 567 7.49 -23.49 7.74
C PHE A 567 6.22 -23.99 8.42
N ILE A 568 5.84 -23.36 9.54
CA ILE A 568 4.54 -23.59 10.19
C ILE A 568 3.52 -22.64 9.55
N CYS A 569 2.64 -23.17 8.73
CA CYS A 569 1.61 -22.42 8.01
C CYS A 569 0.21 -22.84 8.45
N GLY A 570 -0.77 -22.07 7.98
CA GLY A 570 -2.18 -22.39 8.11
C GLY A 570 -3.04 -21.54 7.19
N ASP A 571 -4.32 -21.86 7.15
CA ASP A 571 -5.34 -21.08 6.44
C ASP A 571 -5.32 -19.64 6.95
N PHE A 572 -5.32 -18.70 6.00
CA PHE A 572 -5.17 -17.26 6.21
C PHE A 572 -3.82 -16.84 6.82
N VAL A 573 -2.76 -17.62 6.58
CA VAL A 573 -1.35 -17.16 6.66
C VAL A 573 -1.12 -16.00 5.69
N GLU A 574 -0.33 -15.00 6.05
CA GLU A 574 -0.13 -13.84 5.17
C GLU A 574 0.72 -14.21 3.94
N ASP A 575 0.24 -13.84 2.74
CA ASP A 575 0.70 -14.33 1.45
C ASP A 575 2.19 -14.06 1.20
N PHE A 576 2.68 -12.89 1.60
CA PHE A 576 4.09 -12.54 1.37
C PHE A 576 4.98 -13.10 2.45
N GLN A 577 4.54 -13.04 3.70
CA GLN A 577 5.26 -13.62 4.82
C GLN A 577 5.41 -15.14 4.69
N ALA A 578 4.47 -15.82 4.04
CA ALA A 578 4.62 -17.21 3.60
C ALA A 578 5.53 -17.31 2.36
N LYS A 579 5.13 -16.76 1.21
CA LYS A 579 5.77 -17.06 -0.08
C LYS A 579 7.18 -16.50 -0.23
N VAL A 580 7.44 -15.26 0.22
CA VAL A 580 8.74 -14.61 -0.02
C VAL A 580 9.87 -15.27 0.75
N PRO A 581 9.78 -15.53 2.08
CA PRO A 581 10.84 -16.26 2.77
C PRO A 581 10.99 -17.69 2.23
N PHE A 582 9.87 -18.37 1.95
CA PHE A 582 9.89 -19.75 1.46
C PHE A 582 10.68 -19.86 0.14
N GLN A 583 10.30 -19.08 -0.87
CA GLN A 583 10.96 -19.07 -2.17
C GLN A 583 12.38 -18.49 -2.12
N SER A 584 12.65 -17.49 -1.28
CA SER A 584 14.00 -16.93 -1.10
C SER A 584 14.95 -17.96 -0.51
N LEU A 585 14.52 -18.72 0.50
CA LEU A 585 15.33 -19.77 1.09
C LEU A 585 15.56 -20.95 0.13
N GLN A 586 14.54 -21.32 -0.67
CA GLN A 586 14.73 -22.26 -1.78
C GLN A 586 15.71 -21.72 -2.84
N SER A 587 15.73 -20.41 -3.11
CA SER A 587 16.68 -19.78 -4.06
C SER A 587 18.14 -19.96 -3.64
N LEU A 588 18.39 -20.07 -2.34
CA LEU A 588 19.71 -20.37 -1.79
C LEU A 588 20.08 -21.85 -1.92
N GLY A 589 19.19 -22.70 -2.42
CA GLY A 589 19.38 -24.16 -2.47
C GLY A 589 19.10 -24.86 -1.15
N CYS A 590 18.46 -24.20 -0.18
CA CYS A 590 17.94 -24.85 1.01
C CYS A 590 16.77 -25.76 0.65
N HIS A 591 16.65 -26.90 1.33
CA HIS A 591 15.44 -27.70 1.30
C HIS A 591 14.44 -27.05 2.25
N VAL A 592 13.28 -26.63 1.74
CA VAL A 592 12.27 -25.90 2.53
C VAL A 592 10.95 -26.65 2.45
N ASP A 593 10.42 -27.04 3.61
CA ASP A 593 9.11 -27.70 3.72
C ASP A 593 8.08 -26.79 4.39
N ALA A 594 6.82 -26.93 3.97
CA ALA A 594 5.68 -26.22 4.51
C ALA A 594 4.63 -27.21 5.03
N ILE A 595 4.14 -26.95 6.25
CA ILE A 595 3.20 -27.82 6.96
C ILE A 595 2.03 -27.03 7.54
N CYS A 596 0.87 -27.66 7.65
CA CYS A 596 -0.29 -27.15 8.37
C CYS A 596 -0.94 -28.30 9.17
N PRO A 597 -1.26 -28.12 10.46
CA PRO A 597 -2.01 -29.11 11.22
C PRO A 597 -3.30 -29.55 10.51
N SER A 598 -3.61 -30.84 10.56
CA SER A 598 -4.79 -31.45 9.91
C SER A 598 -4.82 -31.39 8.36
N LYS A 599 -3.68 -31.09 7.71
CA LYS A 599 -3.51 -31.15 6.24
C LYS A 599 -2.32 -32.01 5.84
N PHE A 600 -2.36 -32.53 4.62
CA PHE A 600 -1.40 -33.49 4.07
C PHE A 600 -0.50 -32.85 3.00
N ALA A 601 0.56 -33.56 2.60
CA ALA A 601 1.37 -33.18 1.46
C ALA A 601 0.52 -33.14 0.18
N GLY A 602 0.55 -32.01 -0.55
CA GLY A 602 -0.29 -31.77 -1.72
C GLY A 602 -1.65 -31.13 -1.43
N ASP A 603 -2.03 -30.93 -0.16
CA ASP A 603 -3.05 -29.94 0.20
C ASP A 603 -2.47 -28.52 0.13
N PHE A 604 -3.34 -27.51 0.22
CA PHE A 604 -2.94 -26.10 0.25
C PHE A 604 -3.61 -25.35 1.41
N CYS A 605 -2.98 -24.26 1.84
CA CYS A 605 -3.60 -23.21 2.65
C CYS A 605 -4.03 -22.05 1.73
N PRO A 606 -5.29 -21.57 1.80
CA PRO A 606 -5.61 -20.24 1.27
C PRO A 606 -4.83 -19.20 2.07
N THR A 607 -4.15 -18.28 1.41
CA THR A 607 -3.44 -17.19 2.10
C THR A 607 -4.35 -15.98 2.31
N ALA A 608 -3.99 -15.15 3.29
CA ALA A 608 -4.53 -13.83 3.51
C ALA A 608 -3.58 -12.78 2.94
N VAL A 609 -4.12 -11.74 2.34
CA VAL A 609 -3.35 -10.70 1.68
C VAL A 609 -3.58 -9.40 2.47
N HIS A 610 -2.57 -9.00 3.25
CA HIS A 610 -2.68 -7.96 4.28
C HIS A 610 -2.03 -6.66 3.86
N ASP A 611 -2.82 -5.61 3.68
CA ASP A 611 -2.27 -4.31 3.27
C ASP A 611 -2.89 -3.12 4.00
N PHE A 612 -2.05 -2.12 4.23
CA PHE A 612 -2.46 -0.80 4.66
C PHE A 612 -2.92 -0.01 3.45
N GLU A 613 -4.21 -0.09 3.19
CA GLU A 613 -4.90 0.74 2.22
C GLU A 613 -5.51 2.00 2.85
N GLY A 614 -5.54 2.10 4.18
CA GLY A 614 -5.91 3.32 4.92
C GLY A 614 -6.40 3.10 6.37
N ASP A 615 -6.79 1.86 6.68
CA ASP A 615 -7.39 1.45 7.95
C ASP A 615 -6.43 1.49 9.15
N GLN A 616 -7.00 1.53 10.36
CA GLN A 616 -6.23 1.51 11.63
C GLN A 616 -5.42 0.21 11.82
N THR A 617 -5.80 -0.84 11.10
CA THR A 617 -5.06 -2.08 10.90
C THR A 617 -5.20 -2.47 9.42
N TYR A 618 -4.39 -3.41 8.94
CA TYR A 618 -4.45 -3.87 7.54
C TYR A 618 -5.84 -4.40 7.12
N SER A 619 -6.15 -4.30 5.83
CA SER A 619 -7.26 -5.02 5.19
C SER A 619 -6.91 -6.50 5.03
N GLU A 620 -7.91 -7.38 4.87
CA GLU A 620 -7.70 -8.80 4.54
C GLU A 620 -8.41 -9.19 3.24
N LYS A 621 -7.67 -9.80 2.31
CA LYS A 621 -8.17 -10.41 1.07
C LYS A 621 -7.74 -11.86 0.95
N HIS A 622 -8.43 -12.61 0.09
CA HIS A 622 -7.94 -13.91 -0.36
C HIS A 622 -6.70 -13.71 -1.22
N GLY A 623 -5.61 -14.38 -0.86
CA GLY A 623 -4.40 -14.43 -1.65
C GLY A 623 -4.33 -15.62 -2.59
N HIS A 624 -3.12 -16.09 -2.84
CA HIS A 624 -2.90 -17.33 -3.56
C HIS A 624 -3.29 -18.55 -2.70
N HIS A 625 -3.28 -19.72 -3.31
CA HIS A 625 -3.03 -20.95 -2.55
C HIS A 625 -1.52 -21.07 -2.24
N PHE A 626 -1.21 -21.58 -1.07
CA PHE A 626 0.15 -21.92 -0.63
C PHE A 626 0.21 -23.42 -0.33
N ASP A 627 0.91 -24.15 -1.19
CA ASP A 627 0.91 -25.62 -1.19
C ASP A 627 1.79 -26.18 -0.06
N LEU A 628 1.34 -27.27 0.54
CA LEU A 628 2.00 -27.95 1.65
C LEU A 628 2.84 -29.11 1.11
N THR A 629 4.10 -29.19 1.53
CA THR A 629 5.06 -30.17 0.98
C THR A 629 5.13 -31.45 1.79
N VAL A 630 4.77 -31.40 3.08
CA VAL A 630 4.82 -32.53 4.03
C VAL A 630 3.56 -32.50 4.89
N ALA A 631 3.01 -33.67 5.24
CA ALA A 631 1.91 -33.77 6.19
C ALA A 631 2.41 -33.48 7.61
N PHE A 632 1.63 -32.75 8.42
CA PHE A 632 2.07 -32.32 9.76
C PHE A 632 2.55 -33.48 10.65
N ASP A 633 1.89 -34.63 10.59
CA ASP A 633 2.19 -35.80 11.43
C ASP A 633 3.43 -36.61 10.96
N ASP A 634 3.93 -36.37 9.73
CA ASP A 634 5.11 -37.04 9.16
C ASP A 634 6.43 -36.29 9.45
N VAL A 635 6.36 -35.17 10.19
CA VAL A 635 7.49 -34.27 10.47
C VAL A 635 8.31 -34.74 11.66
N ASP A 636 9.57 -35.13 11.44
CA ASP A 636 10.56 -35.18 12.51
C ASP A 636 11.27 -33.81 12.63
N PRO A 637 11.09 -33.04 13.72
CA PRO A 637 11.72 -31.74 13.88
C PRO A 637 13.24 -31.81 14.13
N SER A 638 13.80 -32.98 14.41
CA SER A 638 15.25 -33.17 14.51
C SER A 638 15.94 -33.00 13.15
N ASP A 639 15.23 -33.33 12.07
CA ASP A 639 15.71 -33.33 10.67
C ASP A 639 15.92 -31.93 10.07
N TYR A 640 15.31 -30.89 10.66
CA TYR A 640 15.33 -29.51 10.13
C TYR A 640 16.35 -28.63 10.88
N ASP A 641 17.19 -27.89 10.17
CA ASP A 641 18.14 -26.93 10.75
C ASP A 641 17.46 -25.71 11.38
N ALA A 642 16.34 -25.24 10.82
CA ALA A 642 15.65 -24.02 11.27
C ALA A 642 14.12 -24.05 11.06
N LEU A 643 13.44 -23.13 11.73
CA LEU A 643 11.99 -22.94 11.70
C LEU A 643 11.66 -21.52 11.21
N VAL A 644 10.60 -21.39 10.40
CA VAL A 644 10.01 -20.11 10.03
C VAL A 644 8.52 -20.12 10.39
N ILE A 645 8.07 -19.04 11.03
CA ILE A 645 6.68 -18.81 11.41
C ILE A 645 6.22 -17.52 10.71
N PRO A 646 5.57 -17.62 9.54
CA PRO A 646 4.90 -16.49 8.90
C PRO A 646 3.76 -15.93 9.76
N GLY A 647 3.45 -14.65 9.55
CA GLY A 647 2.32 -13.97 10.19
C GLY A 647 1.00 -14.19 9.46
N GLY A 648 0.08 -13.24 9.65
CA GLY A 648 -1.29 -13.34 9.16
C GLY A 648 -2.25 -13.74 10.27
N ARG A 649 -3.36 -14.39 9.93
CA ARG A 649 -4.33 -14.90 10.92
C ARG A 649 -4.08 -16.32 11.36
N SER A 650 -3.32 -17.12 10.60
CA SER A 650 -2.98 -18.48 11.01
C SER A 650 -2.32 -18.58 12.40
N PRO A 651 -1.42 -17.68 12.83
CA PRO A 651 -0.81 -17.76 14.16
C PRO A 651 -1.79 -17.72 15.33
N GLU A 652 -2.95 -17.06 15.17
CA GLU A 652 -3.95 -16.92 16.23
C GLU A 652 -4.46 -18.28 16.70
N TYR A 653 -5.01 -19.10 15.80
CA TYR A 653 -5.52 -20.43 16.16
C TYR A 653 -4.41 -21.48 16.26
N LEU A 654 -3.31 -21.37 15.50
CA LEU A 654 -2.17 -22.28 15.63
C LEU A 654 -1.51 -22.18 17.02
N SER A 655 -1.56 -21.01 17.66
CA SER A 655 -1.08 -20.81 19.04
C SER A 655 -1.89 -21.59 20.10
N LEU A 656 -3.07 -22.12 19.73
CA LEU A 656 -3.94 -22.90 20.61
C LEU A 656 -3.74 -24.43 20.46
N MET A 657 -2.84 -24.86 19.57
CA MET A 657 -2.63 -26.27 19.24
C MET A 657 -1.36 -26.81 19.87
N ASP A 658 -1.49 -27.63 20.92
CA ASP A 658 -0.35 -28.22 21.65
C ASP A 658 0.74 -28.85 20.74
N PRO A 659 0.42 -29.62 19.67
CA PRO A 659 1.44 -30.17 18.77
C PRO A 659 2.29 -29.08 18.07
N VAL A 660 1.70 -27.92 17.75
CA VAL A 660 2.42 -26.79 17.16
C VAL A 660 3.32 -26.13 18.21
N LEU A 661 2.84 -25.99 19.45
CA LEU A 661 3.63 -25.42 20.54
C LEU A 661 4.82 -26.30 20.90
N ASP A 662 4.64 -27.63 20.93
CA ASP A 662 5.71 -28.60 21.19
C ASP A 662 6.74 -28.65 20.06
N LEU A 663 6.29 -28.54 18.80
CA LEU A 663 7.16 -28.35 17.65
C LEU A 663 8.03 -27.09 17.81
N VAL A 664 7.44 -25.94 18.15
CA VAL A 664 8.19 -24.69 18.40
C VAL A 664 9.17 -24.86 19.56
N ARG A 665 8.74 -25.46 20.68
CA ARG A 665 9.62 -25.74 21.83
C ARG A 665 10.83 -26.59 21.43
N HIS A 666 10.67 -27.59 20.56
CA HIS A 666 11.77 -28.43 20.09
C HIS A 666 12.91 -27.60 19.45
N PHE A 667 12.60 -26.67 18.55
CA PHE A 667 13.64 -25.85 17.89
C PHE A 667 14.38 -24.96 18.90
N PHE A 668 13.68 -24.35 19.86
CA PHE A 668 14.30 -23.54 20.90
C PHE A 668 15.14 -24.36 21.88
N LEU A 669 14.68 -25.54 22.31
CA LEU A 669 15.42 -26.45 23.19
C LEU A 669 16.73 -26.94 22.54
N ASN A 670 16.73 -27.12 21.22
CA ASN A 670 17.91 -27.50 20.44
C ASN A 670 18.74 -26.31 19.93
N ASN A 671 18.40 -25.08 20.34
CA ASN A 671 19.07 -23.82 19.92
C ASN A 671 19.18 -23.67 18.39
N LYS A 672 18.22 -24.20 17.63
CA LYS A 672 18.11 -24.07 16.18
C LYS A 672 17.60 -22.66 15.82
N PRO A 673 18.01 -22.05 14.69
CA PRO A 673 17.47 -20.76 14.28
C PRO A 673 15.95 -20.79 14.09
N VAL A 674 15.27 -19.74 14.57
CA VAL A 674 13.83 -19.54 14.38
C VAL A 674 13.59 -18.13 13.86
N GLY A 675 12.97 -18.01 12.69
CA GLY A 675 12.45 -16.74 12.17
C GLY A 675 10.95 -16.63 12.44
N SER A 676 10.49 -15.51 12.98
CA SER A 676 9.06 -15.21 13.11
C SER A 676 8.75 -13.80 12.63
N ILE A 677 7.66 -13.62 11.90
CA ILE A 677 7.27 -12.32 11.35
C ILE A 677 5.77 -12.06 11.53
N GLY A 678 5.40 -10.77 11.62
CA GLY A 678 4.01 -10.35 11.77
C GLY A 678 3.41 -10.84 13.09
N HIS A 679 2.34 -11.63 12.96
CA HIS A 679 1.62 -12.25 14.08
C HIS A 679 2.21 -13.60 14.52
N GLY A 680 3.22 -14.15 13.82
CA GLY A 680 3.82 -15.45 14.13
C GLY A 680 4.32 -15.55 15.59
N GLN A 681 4.70 -14.41 16.15
CA GLN A 681 5.17 -14.25 17.53
C GLN A 681 4.10 -14.61 18.58
N GLN A 682 2.80 -14.71 18.22
CA GLN A 682 1.76 -15.28 19.09
C GLN A 682 2.03 -16.75 19.42
N ILE A 683 2.47 -17.56 18.45
CA ILE A 683 2.85 -18.96 18.67
C ILE A 683 4.08 -19.02 19.59
N LEU A 684 5.07 -18.13 19.41
CA LEU A 684 6.24 -18.06 20.30
C LEU A 684 5.86 -17.69 21.74
N ALA A 685 4.92 -16.77 21.92
CA ALA A 685 4.40 -16.37 23.23
C ALA A 685 3.66 -17.54 23.91
N ALA A 686 2.75 -18.22 23.20
CA ALA A 686 2.00 -19.36 23.71
C ALA A 686 2.88 -20.59 24.00
N ALA A 687 3.92 -20.82 23.19
CA ALA A 687 4.90 -21.87 23.43
C ALA A 687 5.76 -21.62 24.68
N GLY A 688 5.80 -20.38 25.19
CA GLY A 688 6.57 -19.96 26.37
C GLY A 688 8.06 -19.70 26.08
N VAL A 689 8.47 -19.74 24.81
CA VAL A 689 9.89 -19.70 24.40
C VAL A 689 10.49 -18.28 24.34
N LEU A 690 9.64 -17.26 24.48
CA LEU A 690 10.04 -15.85 24.60
C LEU A 690 10.60 -15.51 25.99
N LYS A 691 10.28 -16.30 27.03
CA LYS A 691 10.98 -16.25 28.32
C LYS A 691 12.28 -17.09 28.21
N TYR A 692 13.38 -16.61 28.78
CA TYR A 692 14.56 -17.48 28.97
C TYR A 692 14.20 -18.57 30.00
N PRO A 693 14.50 -19.86 29.74
CA PRO A 693 14.21 -20.93 30.69
C PRO A 693 15.05 -20.76 31.97
N ASP A 694 14.45 -21.09 33.11
CA ASP A 694 15.01 -20.83 34.45
C ASP A 694 16.36 -21.56 34.72
N ASN A 695 16.77 -22.50 33.84
CA ASN A 695 18.04 -23.24 33.90
C ASN A 695 19.16 -22.71 32.96
N SER A 696 19.02 -21.51 32.39
CA SER A 696 20.01 -20.93 31.44
C SER A 696 21.42 -20.67 32.01
N PHE A 697 21.66 -20.95 33.30
CA PHE A 697 22.99 -20.94 33.91
C PHE A 697 23.97 -21.99 33.35
N GLU A 698 23.50 -23.17 32.89
CA GLU A 698 24.42 -24.22 32.40
C GLU A 698 25.03 -23.90 31.02
N LEU A 699 24.30 -23.19 30.14
CA LEU A 699 24.77 -22.92 28.77
C LEU A 699 25.90 -21.87 28.71
N LEU A 700 25.99 -20.98 29.70
CA LEU A 700 27.06 -19.97 29.78
C LEU A 700 28.40 -20.57 30.22
N ALA A 701 28.41 -21.71 30.91
CA ALA A 701 29.64 -22.40 31.30
C ALA A 701 30.45 -22.95 30.11
N TYR A 702 29.80 -23.20 28.97
CA TYR A 702 30.44 -23.80 27.79
C TYR A 702 31.21 -22.80 26.90
N LYS A 703 31.10 -21.49 27.13
CA LYS A 703 31.82 -20.43 26.38
C LYS A 703 33.04 -19.86 27.13
N GLY A 704 33.76 -20.71 27.86
CA GLY A 704 35.16 -20.46 28.23
C GLY A 704 35.42 -19.43 29.34
N VAL A 705 34.40 -19.05 30.13
CA VAL A 705 34.61 -18.25 31.35
C VAL A 705 34.85 -19.19 32.54
N THR A 706 36.12 -19.39 32.89
CA THR A 706 36.52 -20.21 34.05
C THR A 706 36.20 -19.49 35.36
N ALA A 707 34.96 -19.62 35.84
CA ALA A 707 34.56 -19.20 37.18
C ALA A 707 34.62 -20.38 38.15
N ASN A 708 35.75 -20.55 38.85
CA ASN A 708 35.87 -21.53 39.93
C ASN A 708 34.97 -21.15 41.10
N PHE A 709 33.86 -21.87 41.30
CA PHE A 709 33.13 -21.86 42.56
C PHE A 709 33.10 -23.25 43.19
N CYS A 710 33.77 -23.35 44.34
CA CYS A 710 33.86 -24.56 45.14
C CYS A 710 32.56 -24.74 45.94
N VAL A 711 31.77 -25.77 45.65
CA VAL A 711 30.54 -26.05 46.39
C VAL A 711 30.89 -26.68 47.74
N ALA A 712 30.84 -25.87 48.80
CA ALA A 712 30.85 -26.36 50.18
C ALA A 712 29.43 -26.79 50.58
N SER A 713 29.27 -28.07 50.91
CA SER A 713 27.99 -28.74 51.14
C SER A 713 27.29 -28.35 52.45
N SER A 714 25.96 -28.18 52.41
CA SER A 714 25.05 -28.76 53.43
C SER A 714 23.60 -28.80 52.91
N PRO A 715 22.77 -29.81 53.30
CA PRO A 715 21.45 -30.02 52.72
C PRO A 715 20.34 -29.32 53.51
N GLY A 716 19.51 -28.52 52.85
CA GLY A 716 18.32 -27.91 53.44
C GLY A 716 17.34 -27.45 52.37
N VAL A 717 16.16 -28.08 52.31
CA VAL A 717 15.07 -27.68 51.41
C VAL A 717 14.43 -26.40 51.95
N PHE A 718 14.45 -25.32 51.17
CA PHE A 718 13.68 -24.11 51.45
C PHE A 718 12.57 -23.93 50.42
N GLY A 719 11.33 -23.82 50.93
CA GLY A 719 10.12 -23.70 50.12
C GLY A 719 9.75 -22.24 49.82
N VAL A 720 8.90 -22.07 48.79
CA VAL A 720 8.50 -20.80 48.15
C VAL A 720 7.79 -19.79 49.09
N HIS A 721 7.59 -20.10 50.37
CA HIS A 721 6.78 -19.30 51.29
C HIS A 721 7.54 -18.17 52.02
N GLU A 722 8.87 -18.24 52.16
CA GLU A 722 9.63 -17.24 52.94
C GLU A 722 10.01 -15.98 52.14
N MET A 723 10.02 -16.02 50.80
CA MET A 723 10.31 -14.84 49.96
C MET A 723 9.16 -13.81 49.90
N ILE A 724 7.92 -14.24 50.09
CA ILE A 724 6.72 -13.37 49.97
C ILE A 724 6.66 -12.33 51.12
N THR A 725 7.26 -12.65 52.26
CA THR A 725 7.30 -11.77 53.45
C THR A 725 8.22 -10.55 53.25
N PHE A 726 9.16 -10.59 52.30
CA PHE A 726 10.11 -9.48 52.10
C PHE A 726 9.55 -8.33 51.24
N VAL A 727 8.62 -8.64 50.32
CA VAL A 727 8.05 -7.64 49.39
C VAL A 727 6.86 -6.88 49.99
N THR A 728 6.17 -7.46 50.97
CA THR A 728 4.94 -6.89 51.56
C THR A 728 5.18 -5.80 52.62
N GLN A 729 6.43 -5.44 52.94
CA GLN A 729 6.77 -4.45 53.97
C GLN A 729 7.23 -3.07 53.45
N VAL A 730 7.17 -2.81 52.13
CA VAL A 730 7.71 -1.56 51.52
C VAL A 730 6.63 -0.48 51.29
N TYR A 731 5.34 -0.81 51.31
CA TYR A 731 4.24 0.14 51.04
C TYR A 731 3.51 0.61 52.30
N SER A 732 4.16 1.44 53.13
CA SER A 732 3.51 2.41 54.04
C SER A 732 4.55 3.27 54.77
N PHE A 733 4.71 4.54 54.38
CA PHE A 733 4.94 5.76 55.21
C PHE A 733 5.50 6.90 54.33
N PRO A 734 5.27 8.19 54.66
CA PRO A 734 5.63 9.31 53.80
C PRO A 734 6.98 9.97 54.18
N SER A 735 7.72 10.40 53.14
CA SER A 735 8.88 11.30 53.21
C SER A 735 10.20 10.70 53.77
N PRO A 736 11.37 11.33 53.52
CA PRO A 736 12.48 10.59 52.91
C PRO A 736 13.60 10.17 53.88
N PHE A 737 13.96 8.89 53.82
CA PHE A 737 15.26 8.41 54.30
C PHE A 737 15.91 7.50 53.26
N SER A 738 17.14 7.82 52.89
CA SER A 738 17.98 7.01 52.00
C SER A 738 18.54 5.80 52.75
N LEU A 739 18.09 4.60 52.39
CA LEU A 739 18.64 3.33 52.89
C LEU A 739 19.60 2.75 51.85
N SER A 740 20.91 2.72 52.14
CA SER A 740 21.90 2.11 51.24
C SER A 740 21.94 0.60 51.41
N ILE A 741 21.37 -0.14 50.47
CA ILE A 741 21.60 -1.59 50.36
C ILE A 741 22.88 -1.80 49.55
N ALA A 742 23.95 -2.22 50.23
CA ALA A 742 25.19 -2.62 49.58
C ALA A 742 25.02 -4.05 49.01
N THR A 743 24.61 -4.14 47.75
CA THR A 743 24.69 -5.37 46.94
C THR A 743 25.66 -5.13 45.79
N GLU A 744 26.58 -6.06 45.57
CA GLU A 744 27.61 -5.92 44.54
C GLU A 744 26.99 -5.78 43.14
N PRO A 745 27.58 -4.98 42.21
CA PRO A 745 27.00 -4.72 40.89
C PRO A 745 26.69 -5.98 40.07
N GLN A 746 27.46 -7.06 40.29
CA GLN A 746 27.29 -8.34 39.61
C GLN A 746 25.98 -9.05 40.00
N ASN A 747 25.56 -8.93 41.27
CA ASN A 747 24.30 -9.51 41.75
C ASN A 747 23.08 -8.74 41.22
N LEU A 748 23.19 -7.41 41.06
CA LEU A 748 22.16 -6.59 40.38
C LEU A 748 22.07 -6.93 38.89
N ALA A 749 23.19 -7.16 38.20
CA ALA A 749 23.19 -7.58 36.80
C ALA A 749 22.57 -8.98 36.61
N LEU A 750 22.87 -9.93 37.50
CA LEU A 750 22.26 -11.26 37.49
C LEU A 750 20.76 -11.22 37.79
N LEU A 751 20.31 -10.38 38.71
CA LEU A 751 18.88 -10.18 38.98
C LEU A 751 18.17 -9.50 37.78
N PHE A 752 18.83 -8.58 37.07
CA PHE A 752 18.32 -7.99 35.84
C PHE A 752 18.21 -9.01 34.70
N PHE A 753 19.19 -9.89 34.53
CA PHE A 753 19.12 -10.98 33.54
C PHE A 753 18.03 -12.01 33.87
N TRP A 754 17.74 -12.23 35.15
CA TRP A 754 16.64 -13.09 35.59
C TRP A 754 15.24 -12.47 35.36
N LEU A 755 15.16 -11.15 35.17
CA LEU A 755 13.91 -10.40 34.96
C LEU A 755 13.59 -10.07 33.50
N CYS A 756 14.53 -10.23 32.57
CA CYS A 756 14.37 -9.84 31.16
C CYS A 756 14.35 -11.06 30.23
N GLY A 757 13.18 -11.39 29.66
CA GLY A 757 13.07 -12.35 28.57
C GLY A 757 13.68 -11.86 27.26
N ARG A 758 13.59 -12.70 26.22
CA ARG A 758 14.17 -12.43 24.88
C ARG A 758 13.74 -11.08 24.33
N LYS A 759 14.60 -10.45 23.54
CA LYS A 759 14.26 -9.25 22.79
C LYS A 759 13.49 -9.64 21.54
N CYS A 760 12.33 -9.04 21.35
CA CYS A 760 11.37 -9.45 20.33
C CYS A 760 10.66 -8.22 19.77
N THR A 761 10.70 -8.04 18.45
CA THR A 761 9.71 -7.20 17.75
C THR A 761 8.61 -8.08 17.17
N ALA A 762 7.49 -7.49 16.80
CA ALA A 762 6.42 -8.16 16.08
C ALA A 762 5.49 -7.14 15.42
N TYR A 763 4.41 -7.58 14.79
CA TYR A 763 3.36 -6.66 14.37
C TYR A 763 2.83 -5.88 15.61
N PRO A 764 2.55 -4.56 15.52
CA PRO A 764 2.27 -3.74 16.70
C PRO A 764 1.12 -4.21 17.59
N ASP A 765 0.09 -4.88 17.05
CA ASP A 765 -1.03 -5.38 17.87
C ASP A 765 -0.64 -6.55 18.79
N VAL A 766 0.38 -7.36 18.44
CA VAL A 766 0.81 -8.51 19.25
C VAL A 766 1.82 -8.13 20.34
N LYS A 767 2.12 -6.83 20.51
CA LYS A 767 2.93 -6.27 21.61
C LYS A 767 2.48 -6.77 22.98
N LEU A 768 1.18 -6.93 23.19
CA LEU A 768 0.63 -7.49 24.42
C LEU A 768 1.06 -8.95 24.65
N HIS A 769 1.04 -9.79 23.61
CA HIS A 769 1.48 -11.19 23.70
C HIS A 769 2.97 -11.29 24.03
N VAL A 770 3.80 -10.47 23.38
CA VAL A 770 5.24 -10.40 23.65
C VAL A 770 5.50 -10.00 25.10
N VAL A 771 4.88 -8.92 25.59
CA VAL A 771 5.08 -8.44 26.97
C VAL A 771 4.55 -9.43 28.02
N LEU A 772 3.36 -10.01 27.81
CA LEU A 772 2.79 -10.99 28.75
C LEU A 772 3.59 -12.30 28.82
N SER A 773 4.32 -12.68 27.76
CA SER A 773 5.24 -13.81 27.78
C SER A 773 6.54 -13.55 28.58
N GLY A 774 6.76 -12.32 29.06
CA GLY A 774 7.96 -11.90 29.78
C GLY A 774 9.12 -11.44 28.89
N ALA A 775 8.90 -11.29 27.58
CA ALA A 775 9.92 -10.78 26.65
C ALA A 775 10.04 -9.26 26.64
N THR A 776 11.21 -8.79 26.21
CA THR A 776 11.50 -7.36 26.02
C THR A 776 11.02 -6.92 24.65
N TRP A 777 10.01 -6.05 24.60
CA TRP A 777 9.52 -5.47 23.34
C TRP A 777 10.56 -4.56 22.68
N LEU A 778 10.76 -4.73 21.37
CA LEU A 778 11.50 -3.82 20.51
C LEU A 778 10.54 -3.11 19.55
N GLU A 779 10.57 -1.79 19.53
CA GLU A 779 9.67 -0.99 18.67
C GLU A 779 10.06 -1.15 17.18
N PRO A 780 9.10 -1.53 16.31
CA PRO A 780 9.35 -1.74 14.88
C PRO A 780 9.34 -0.43 14.10
N ASP A 781 10.35 0.42 14.35
CA ASP A 781 10.52 1.70 13.67
C ASP A 781 11.87 1.76 12.91
N PRO A 782 11.85 1.89 11.56
CA PRO A 782 10.68 1.80 10.68
C PRO A 782 10.10 0.37 10.64
N ILE A 783 8.87 0.20 10.15
CA ILE A 783 8.16 -1.11 10.11
C ILE A 783 8.91 -2.20 9.31
N SER A 784 9.81 -1.81 8.41
CA SER A 784 10.69 -2.73 7.68
C SER A 784 11.84 -3.32 8.52
N ARG A 785 12.01 -2.85 9.76
CA ARG A 785 13.15 -3.22 10.60
C ARG A 785 12.97 -4.57 11.27
N CYS A 786 14.02 -5.40 11.23
CA CYS A 786 14.05 -6.70 11.89
C CYS A 786 15.14 -6.77 12.98
N PHE A 787 15.02 -7.71 13.91
CA PHE A 787 15.95 -7.87 15.03
C PHE A 787 16.27 -9.34 15.30
N THR A 788 17.54 -9.60 15.64
CA THR A 788 18.05 -10.92 16.05
C THR A 788 18.42 -10.92 17.54
N ASP A 789 17.92 -11.90 18.30
CA ASP A 789 18.29 -12.17 19.70
C ASP A 789 18.64 -13.65 19.90
N GLY A 790 19.95 -13.95 19.90
CA GLY A 790 20.46 -15.32 19.93
C GLY A 790 20.08 -16.09 18.66
N ASN A 791 19.33 -17.17 18.82
CA ASN A 791 18.81 -18.00 17.73
C ASN A 791 17.47 -17.50 17.13
N LEU A 792 16.90 -16.40 17.62
CA LEU A 792 15.60 -15.88 17.19
C LEU A 792 15.76 -14.64 16.30
N VAL A 793 15.16 -14.66 15.10
CA VAL A 793 14.97 -13.47 14.23
C VAL A 793 13.51 -13.07 14.28
N THR A 794 13.23 -11.78 14.46
CA THR A 794 11.89 -11.22 14.51
C THR A 794 11.71 -10.06 13.54
N GLY A 795 10.58 -10.05 12.83
CA GLY A 795 10.14 -8.96 11.96
C GLY A 795 8.69 -8.54 12.24
N ALA A 796 8.31 -7.33 11.84
CA ALA A 796 7.02 -6.75 12.20
C ALA A 796 5.93 -6.85 11.12
N ALA A 797 6.28 -6.73 9.84
CA ALA A 797 5.36 -6.86 8.72
C ALA A 797 6.11 -7.19 7.42
N TRP A 798 5.40 -7.48 6.34
CA TRP A 798 5.98 -7.90 5.06
C TRP A 798 6.97 -6.90 4.46
N GLN A 799 6.89 -5.61 4.78
CA GLN A 799 7.87 -4.62 4.32
C GLN A 799 9.30 -4.91 4.84
N GLY A 800 9.44 -5.66 5.93
CA GLY A 800 10.73 -6.05 6.51
C GLY A 800 11.31 -7.36 6.00
N LEU A 801 10.64 -8.03 5.05
CA LEU A 801 11.09 -9.31 4.50
C LEU A 801 12.54 -9.32 4.00
N PRO A 802 13.09 -8.27 3.35
CA PRO A 802 14.50 -8.23 2.97
C PRO A 802 15.45 -8.37 4.16
N GLU A 803 15.21 -7.63 5.25
CA GLU A 803 16.06 -7.66 6.44
C GLU A 803 15.84 -8.94 7.26
N PHE A 804 14.60 -9.41 7.36
CA PHE A 804 14.23 -10.67 8.01
C PHE A 804 14.98 -11.87 7.40
N ILE A 805 14.95 -11.99 6.07
CA ILE A 805 15.60 -13.07 5.33
C ILE A 805 17.13 -12.96 5.47
N ALA A 806 17.70 -11.76 5.31
CA ALA A 806 19.14 -11.54 5.47
C ALA A 806 19.65 -11.90 6.89
N GLN A 807 18.91 -11.53 7.94
CA GLN A 807 19.26 -11.89 9.33
C GLN A 807 19.14 -13.40 9.59
N LEU A 808 18.10 -14.06 9.05
CA LEU A 808 17.94 -15.52 9.17
C LEU A 808 19.04 -16.29 8.43
N MET A 809 19.43 -15.82 7.24
CA MET A 809 20.56 -16.38 6.48
C MET A 809 21.89 -16.26 7.22
N ALA A 810 22.10 -15.17 7.95
CA ALA A 810 23.30 -14.99 8.77
C ALA A 810 23.37 -16.01 9.91
N LEU A 811 22.24 -16.34 10.56
CA LEU A 811 22.17 -17.41 11.57
C LEU A 811 22.35 -18.82 10.98
N LEU A 812 21.93 -19.03 9.73
CA LEU A 812 22.07 -20.30 9.02
C LEU A 812 23.46 -20.51 8.37
N GLU A 813 24.30 -19.47 8.36
CA GLU A 813 25.55 -19.39 7.60
C GLU A 813 25.39 -19.60 6.07
N CYS A 814 24.21 -19.28 5.51
CA CYS A 814 23.91 -19.49 4.08
C CYS A 814 24.50 -18.44 3.13
N LEU A 815 25.05 -17.34 3.65
CA LEU A 815 25.76 -16.33 2.86
C LEU A 815 26.91 -15.74 3.67
N ARG A 816 28.11 -15.67 3.05
CA ARG A 816 29.24 -14.90 3.57
C ARG A 816 29.59 -13.79 2.58
N PRO A 817 29.66 -12.52 3.01
CA PRO A 817 30.22 -11.45 2.17
C PRO A 817 31.75 -11.53 2.13
N GLU A 818 32.28 -12.57 1.47
CA GLU A 818 33.69 -12.61 1.05
C GLU A 818 33.85 -11.78 -0.23
N LEU A 819 33.81 -10.45 -0.07
CA LEU A 819 34.39 -9.53 -1.04
C LEU A 819 35.91 -9.55 -0.85
N ASP A 820 36.58 -10.48 -1.54
CA ASP A 820 38.04 -10.42 -1.74
C ASP A 820 38.38 -9.02 -2.27
N GLY A 821 39.27 -8.32 -1.57
CA GLY A 821 39.38 -6.86 -1.61
C GLY A 821 39.91 -6.29 -2.93
N GLN A 822 39.08 -6.23 -3.97
CA GLN A 822 39.34 -5.44 -5.20
C GLN A 822 38.13 -5.20 -6.12
N CYS A 823 36.90 -5.05 -5.59
CA CYS A 823 35.81 -4.27 -6.23
C CYS A 823 34.64 -4.05 -5.25
N ALA A 824 34.55 -2.85 -4.65
CA ALA A 824 33.39 -2.42 -3.89
C ALA A 824 32.51 -1.49 -4.74
N SER A 825 31.90 -2.05 -5.79
CA SER A 825 30.83 -1.42 -6.56
C SER A 825 29.52 -2.17 -6.28
N ALA A 826 28.47 -1.45 -5.88
CA ALA A 826 27.17 -2.05 -5.63
C ALA A 826 26.59 -2.65 -6.92
N MET A 827 26.13 -3.90 -6.87
CA MET A 827 25.48 -4.58 -7.98
C MET A 827 24.00 -4.19 -8.06
N SER A 828 23.49 -4.01 -9.28
CA SER A 828 22.15 -3.43 -9.53
C SER A 828 21.31 -4.28 -10.50
N VAL A 829 20.04 -4.47 -10.15
CA VAL A 829 19.04 -5.27 -10.88
C VAL A 829 17.86 -4.38 -11.26
N GLN A 830 17.47 -4.40 -12.53
CA GLN A 830 16.30 -3.69 -13.01
C GLN A 830 15.13 -4.67 -13.22
N ILE A 831 13.92 -4.35 -12.78
CA ILE A 831 12.71 -5.17 -12.98
C ILE A 831 11.65 -4.38 -13.76
N LEU A 832 11.16 -4.94 -14.88
CA LEU A 832 10.00 -4.42 -15.61
C LEU A 832 8.68 -4.81 -14.92
N VAL A 833 7.63 -3.98 -14.95
CA VAL A 833 6.40 -4.21 -14.14
C VAL A 833 5.12 -3.87 -14.92
N PRO A 834 3.98 -4.58 -14.71
CA PRO A 834 2.71 -4.35 -15.44
C PRO A 834 2.16 -2.94 -15.74
N GLY A 835 2.25 -2.48 -17.00
CA GLY A 835 1.57 -1.29 -17.60
C GLY A 835 0.12 -1.49 -18.11
N LYS A 836 -0.21 -1.07 -19.36
CA LYS A 836 -1.51 -1.35 -20.07
C LYS A 836 -1.32 -1.26 -21.62
N ASN A 837 -2.24 -1.85 -22.41
CA ASN A 837 -2.17 -1.96 -23.89
C ASN A 837 -2.35 -0.61 -24.64
N PRO A 838 -1.53 -0.32 -25.68
CA PRO A 838 -1.79 0.78 -26.63
C PRO A 838 -2.51 0.27 -27.88
N THR A 839 -3.46 1.06 -28.40
CA THR A 839 -4.13 0.82 -29.69
C THR A 839 -4.11 2.08 -30.54
N GLU A 840 -3.65 1.91 -31.78
CA GLU A 840 -3.73 2.84 -32.92
C GLU A 840 -2.87 4.12 -32.87
N LEU A 841 -2.31 4.60 -33.99
CA LEU A 841 -1.97 3.98 -35.28
C LEU A 841 -0.91 4.88 -35.98
N VAL A 842 0.03 4.28 -36.71
CA VAL A 842 0.73 5.00 -37.80
C VAL A 842 -0.15 4.90 -39.05
N PRO A 843 -0.38 6.00 -39.77
CA PRO A 843 -0.16 5.92 -41.21
C PRO A 843 0.51 7.16 -41.84
N ASN A 844 1.32 6.84 -42.85
CA ASN A 844 1.79 7.68 -43.96
C ASN A 844 3.00 8.61 -43.78
N MET A 845 4.08 8.20 -44.45
CA MET A 845 5.15 9.05 -44.96
C MET A 845 4.61 10.00 -46.05
N VAL A 846 5.12 11.24 -46.08
CA VAL A 846 5.75 11.98 -47.21
C VAL A 846 5.96 13.43 -46.78
#